data_AF-A0A9X9LFE6-F1
#
_entry.id   AF-A0A9X9LFE6-F1
#
_cell.length_a   1.000
_cell.length_b   1.000
_cell.length_c   1.000
_cell.angle_alpha   90.00
_cell.angle_beta   90.00
_cell.angle_gamma   90.00
#
_symmetry.space_group_name_H-M   'P 1'
#
loop_
_entity.id
_entity.type
_entity.pdbx_description
1 polymer ?
#
loop_
_entity_poly.entity_id
_entity_poly.type
_entity_poly.pdbx_seq_one_letter_code
_entity_poly.pdbx_strand_id
1 'polypeptide(L)'
;MFESSQNVLLKPTESWRETLLDSRVMELFFTVHRKIREDSDMAQDSLQCLAQLASLHGPIFPDEGSQVDYLAHFIEGLLNTINGIEIEDSEAVGISSIISNLITVFPRNVLTAIPNELFSSFVNCLTHLTCSFGRSAALEEVLDKDDMVYMEAYDKLLESWLTLVQDDKHFHKGFFTQHAVQVFNSYIQCHLAAPDGTRNLTANGVASREEEEISELQEDDRDQFSDQLASVGMLGRIAAEHCIPLLTSLLEERVTRLHGQLQRHQQQLLASPGSSTIDNKMLDDLYEDIHWLILVTGYLLADDTQGETPLIPPEIMEYSIKHSSEVDINTTLQILGSPGEKASSIPGYNRTDSVIRLLSAVLRVSEVESRAIRADLTHLLSPQMGKDIVWFLKRWAKTYLLVDEKLYDQISLPFSTAFGADTEGSQWIIGYLLQKVISNLSVWSSEQDLANDTVQLLVTLVERRERANLVIQCENWWNLAKQFASRSPPLNFLSSPVQRTLMKALVLGGFAHMDTETKQQYWTEVLQPLQQRFLRVINQENFQQMCQQEEVKQEITATLEALCGIAEATQIDNVAILFNFLMDFLTNCIGLMEVYKNTPETVNLIIEVFVEVAHKQICYLGESKAMNLYEACLTLLQVYSKNNLGRQRIDVTAEEEQYQDLLLIMELLTNLLSKEFIDFSDTGKMQCN
;
A
#
# COMPACT_ATOMS: atom_id res chain seq x y z
N MET A 1 11.56 21.21 2.79
CA MET A 1 12.98 21.53 3.07
C MET A 1 13.68 20.18 3.13
N PHE A 2 14.04 19.62 1.98
CA PHE A 2 14.55 18.26 1.83
C PHE A 2 16.04 18.35 1.53
N GLU A 3 16.89 18.41 2.57
CA GLU A 3 18.35 18.36 2.43
C GLU A 3 19.02 18.19 3.82
N SER A 4 18.80 17.07 4.52
CA SER A 4 19.57 16.80 5.77
C SER A 4 19.78 15.32 6.14
N SER A 5 19.53 14.36 5.24
CA SER A 5 19.73 12.93 5.56
C SER A 5 20.32 12.12 4.39
N GLN A 6 21.27 12.70 3.64
CA GLN A 6 22.24 11.86 2.94
C GLN A 6 23.30 11.44 3.97
N ASN A 7 23.24 10.18 4.44
CA ASN A 7 24.37 9.54 5.10
C ASN A 7 25.55 9.51 4.11
N VAL A 8 26.38 10.57 4.10
CA VAL A 8 27.54 10.65 3.24
C VAL A 8 28.57 9.66 3.75
N LEU A 9 28.59 8.46 3.18
CA LEU A 9 29.50 7.42 3.60
C LEU A 9 30.97 7.86 3.43
N LEU A 10 31.79 7.67 4.46
CA LEU A 10 33.20 8.05 4.41
C LEU A 10 34.01 7.03 3.58
N LYS A 11 34.39 7.42 2.35
CA LYS A 11 35.17 6.58 1.40
C LYS A 11 36.59 7.11 1.09
N PRO A 12 37.51 7.10 2.06
CA PRO A 12 38.85 7.65 1.89
C PRO A 12 39.75 6.72 1.08
N THR A 13 40.78 7.30 0.46
CA THR A 13 41.85 6.57 -0.23
C THR A 13 42.82 5.91 0.75
N GLU A 14 43.63 4.96 0.26
CA GLU A 14 44.62 4.23 1.08
C GLU A 14 45.60 5.14 1.84
N SER A 15 45.86 6.35 1.33
CA SER A 15 46.72 7.35 1.97
C SER A 15 46.25 7.76 3.38
N TRP A 16 44.96 7.59 3.69
CA TRP A 16 44.39 7.91 4.99
C TRP A 16 44.42 6.75 6.00
N ARG A 17 44.88 5.57 5.57
CA ARG A 17 44.85 4.33 6.37
C ARG A 17 45.53 4.48 7.72
N GLU A 18 46.75 5.01 7.75
CA GLU A 18 47.51 5.22 8.99
C GLU A 18 46.85 6.22 9.95
N THR A 19 45.98 7.09 9.45
CA THR A 19 45.28 8.09 10.27
C THR A 19 43.96 7.54 10.81
N LEU A 20 43.10 7.00 9.94
CA LEU A 20 41.73 6.65 10.31
C LEU A 20 41.60 5.23 10.88
N LEU A 21 42.54 4.33 10.61
CA LEU A 21 42.57 2.99 11.21
C LEU A 21 43.43 2.92 12.49
N ASP A 22 44.06 4.03 12.92
CA ASP A 22 44.71 4.08 14.23
C ASP A 22 43.63 4.09 15.33
N SER A 23 43.64 3.07 16.18
CA SER A 23 42.65 2.91 17.27
C SER A 23 42.57 4.11 18.20
N ARG A 24 43.66 4.88 18.31
CA ARG A 24 43.73 6.09 19.15
C ARG A 24 42.80 7.20 18.65
N VAL A 25 42.55 7.29 17.34
CA VAL A 25 41.61 8.28 16.79
C VAL A 25 40.19 7.94 17.23
N MET A 26 39.81 6.67 17.12
CA MET A 26 38.52 6.20 17.60
C MET A 26 38.36 6.40 19.12
N GLU A 27 39.35 5.97 19.91
CA GLU A 27 39.36 6.16 21.38
C GLU A 27 39.32 7.63 21.79
N LEU A 28 39.96 8.52 21.02
CA LEU A 28 39.91 9.96 21.22
C LEU A 28 38.48 10.46 21.10
N PHE A 29 37.77 10.17 20.01
CA PHE A 29 36.41 10.66 19.82
C PHE A 29 35.43 10.10 20.86
N PHE A 30 35.54 8.81 21.24
CA PHE A 30 34.75 8.26 22.34
C PHE A 30 35.06 8.97 23.68
N THR A 31 36.32 9.27 23.95
CA THR A 31 36.71 9.97 25.18
C THR A 31 36.29 11.44 25.19
N VAL A 32 36.36 12.10 24.04
CA VAL A 32 35.90 13.48 23.85
C VAL A 32 34.40 13.54 24.10
N HIS A 33 33.61 12.69 23.45
CA HIS A 33 32.16 12.60 23.64
C HIS A 33 31.81 12.42 25.13
N ARG A 34 32.39 11.42 25.81
CA ARG A 34 32.16 11.18 27.25
C ARG A 34 32.46 12.37 28.15
N LYS A 35 33.35 13.29 27.75
CA LYS A 35 33.71 14.47 28.54
C LYS A 35 32.82 15.68 28.29
N ILE A 36 32.23 15.77 27.10
CA ILE A 36 31.41 16.92 26.67
C ILE A 36 29.93 16.56 26.55
N ARG A 37 29.55 15.35 26.94
CA ARG A 37 28.21 14.78 26.84
C ARG A 37 27.10 15.66 27.42
N GLU A 38 27.36 16.38 28.50
CA GLU A 38 26.38 17.27 29.16
C GLU A 38 26.14 18.58 28.38
N ASP A 39 26.92 18.85 27.33
CA ASP A 39 26.71 19.96 26.40
C ASP A 39 26.02 19.42 25.15
N SER A 40 24.73 19.72 24.98
CA SER A 40 23.88 19.14 23.93
C SER A 40 24.42 19.36 22.52
N ASP A 41 24.99 20.53 22.25
CA ASP A 41 25.49 20.90 20.91
C ASP A 41 26.80 20.15 20.63
N MET A 42 27.73 20.16 21.59
CA MET A 42 28.99 19.44 21.46
C MET A 42 28.82 17.91 21.47
N ALA A 43 27.81 17.40 22.18
CA ALA A 43 27.44 15.99 22.17
C ALA A 43 27.03 15.55 20.75
N GLN A 44 26.18 16.33 20.08
CA GLN A 44 25.78 16.08 18.69
C GLN A 44 26.99 16.06 17.74
N ASP A 45 27.85 17.08 17.80
CA ASP A 45 29.06 17.15 16.96
C ASP A 45 29.96 15.91 17.14
N SER A 46 30.17 15.50 18.39
CA SER A 46 31.02 14.36 18.70
C SER A 46 30.42 13.03 18.27
N LEU A 47 29.10 12.86 18.38
CA LEU A 47 28.40 11.67 17.89
C LEU A 47 28.34 11.62 16.36
N GLN A 48 28.20 12.77 15.68
CA GLN A 48 28.32 12.84 14.21
C GLN A 48 29.72 12.43 13.75
N CYS A 49 30.78 12.86 14.46
CA CYS A 49 32.14 12.39 14.18
C CYS A 49 32.26 10.87 14.32
N LEU A 50 31.70 10.30 15.39
CA LEU A 50 31.70 8.85 15.60
C LEU A 50 30.86 8.12 14.54
N ALA A 51 29.68 8.64 14.18
CA ALA A 51 28.84 8.07 13.12
C ALA A 51 29.57 8.06 11.77
N GLN A 52 30.32 9.12 11.47
CA GLN A 52 31.14 9.21 10.27
C GLN A 52 32.29 8.19 10.26
N LEU A 53 32.93 7.97 11.42
CA LEU A 53 33.94 6.91 11.59
C LEU A 53 33.34 5.51 11.51
N ALA A 54 32.09 5.31 11.93
CA ALA A 54 31.34 4.06 11.76
C ALA A 54 30.93 3.82 10.29
N SER A 55 30.89 4.87 9.46
CA SER A 55 30.55 4.78 8.02
C SER A 55 31.75 4.49 7.10
N LEU A 56 32.92 4.22 7.68
CA LEU A 56 34.13 3.93 6.92
C LEU A 56 33.95 2.69 6.03
N HIS A 57 34.21 2.86 4.74
CA HIS A 57 34.17 1.77 3.78
C HIS A 57 35.09 2.01 2.59
N GLY A 58 35.24 1.00 1.73
CA GLY A 58 36.04 1.07 0.52
C GLY A 58 37.52 0.69 0.73
N PRO A 59 38.43 1.15 -0.15
CA PRO A 59 39.79 0.62 -0.26
C PRO A 59 40.72 0.99 0.90
N ILE A 60 40.26 1.81 1.85
CA ILE A 60 41.02 2.11 3.06
C ILE A 60 41.32 0.85 3.87
N PHE A 61 40.43 -0.14 3.87
CA PHE A 61 40.69 -1.42 4.51
C PHE A 61 41.54 -2.32 3.60
N PRO A 62 42.75 -2.74 4.03
CA PRO A 62 43.61 -3.61 3.23
C PRO A 62 43.05 -5.02 3.03
N ASP A 63 42.28 -5.53 3.99
CA ASP A 63 41.74 -6.89 4.02
C ASP A 63 40.54 -7.00 4.98
N GLU A 64 39.83 -8.13 4.93
CA GLU A 64 38.68 -8.38 5.81
C GLU A 64 39.06 -8.43 7.30
N GLY A 65 40.25 -8.91 7.64
CA GLY A 65 40.72 -8.97 9.03
C GLY A 65 40.81 -7.58 9.67
N SER A 66 41.32 -6.60 8.91
CA SER A 66 41.35 -5.20 9.35
C SER A 66 39.97 -4.59 9.57
N GLN A 67 38.94 -5.04 8.84
CA GLN A 67 37.56 -4.62 9.07
C GLN A 67 37.01 -5.22 10.36
N VAL A 68 37.29 -6.51 10.61
CA VAL A 68 36.89 -7.21 11.84
C VAL A 68 37.50 -6.55 13.07
N ASP A 69 38.81 -6.28 13.04
CA ASP A 69 39.51 -5.63 14.16
C ASP A 69 38.97 -4.22 14.43
N TYR A 70 38.76 -3.42 13.37
CA TYR A 70 38.20 -2.08 13.48
C TYR A 70 36.78 -2.10 14.04
N LEU A 71 35.91 -2.97 13.49
CA LEU A 71 34.53 -3.11 13.92
C LEU A 71 34.43 -3.58 15.37
N ALA A 72 35.23 -4.58 15.76
CA ALA A 72 35.26 -5.07 17.14
C ALA A 72 35.67 -3.97 18.12
N HIS A 73 36.75 -3.23 17.83
CA HIS A 73 37.19 -2.12 18.69
C HIS A 73 36.14 -1.00 18.77
N PHE A 74 35.45 -0.73 17.66
CA PHE A 74 34.37 0.26 17.61
C PHE A 74 33.20 -0.15 18.50
N ILE A 75 32.74 -1.39 18.39
CA ILE A 75 31.64 -1.92 19.21
C ILE A 75 32.03 -1.93 20.69
N GLU A 76 33.27 -2.31 21.04
CA GLU A 76 33.76 -2.21 22.42
C GLU A 76 33.72 -0.77 22.94
N GLY A 77 34.21 0.19 22.17
CA GLY A 77 34.16 1.62 22.51
C GLY A 77 32.75 2.15 22.69
N LEU A 78 31.83 1.75 21.80
CA LEU A 78 30.42 2.12 21.83
C LEU A 78 29.71 1.55 23.05
N LEU A 79 29.82 0.25 23.29
CA LEU A 79 29.20 -0.42 24.43
C LEU A 79 29.72 0.12 25.77
N ASN A 80 31.02 0.40 25.87
CA ASN A 80 31.59 1.02 27.06
C ASN A 80 31.12 2.46 27.29
N THR A 81 30.61 3.13 26.26
CA THR A 81 30.07 4.49 26.33
C THR A 81 28.59 4.50 26.69
N ILE A 82 27.83 3.54 26.18
CA ILE A 82 26.37 3.45 26.39
C ILE A 82 26.03 2.73 27.69
N ASN A 83 26.75 1.66 28.04
CA ASN A 83 26.39 0.82 29.18
C ASN A 83 26.54 1.57 30.51
N GLY A 84 25.43 1.66 31.27
CA GLY A 84 25.41 2.24 32.61
C GLY A 84 25.16 3.75 32.64
N ILE A 85 24.72 4.33 31.53
CA ILE A 85 24.39 5.76 31.42
C ILE A 85 23.00 5.93 30.78
N GLU A 86 22.23 6.89 31.27
CA GLU A 86 20.91 7.26 30.73
C GLU A 86 21.10 8.15 29.49
N ILE A 87 20.60 7.71 28.33
CA ILE A 87 20.72 8.43 27.05
C ILE A 87 19.82 9.67 27.07
N GLU A 88 20.38 10.83 26.77
CA GLU A 88 19.64 12.09 26.68
C GLU A 88 19.08 12.30 25.27
N ASP A 89 18.07 13.18 25.15
CA ASP A 89 17.42 13.51 23.86
C ASP A 89 18.47 13.90 22.80
N SER A 90 19.46 14.72 23.18
CA SER A 90 20.51 15.22 22.26
C SER A 90 21.41 14.11 21.68
N GLU A 91 21.43 12.93 22.26
CA GLU A 91 22.30 11.82 21.87
C GLU A 91 21.59 10.72 21.07
N ALA A 92 20.26 10.63 21.18
CA ALA A 92 19.49 9.49 20.67
C ALA A 92 19.72 9.24 19.18
N VAL A 93 19.62 10.29 18.35
CA VAL A 93 19.83 10.22 16.89
C VAL A 93 21.28 9.92 16.53
N GLY A 94 22.23 10.47 17.28
CA GLY A 94 23.66 10.21 17.06
C GLY A 94 24.03 8.75 17.32
N ILE A 95 23.55 8.20 18.44
CA ILE A 95 23.79 6.80 18.82
C ILE A 95 23.10 5.83 17.85
N SER A 96 21.83 6.09 17.50
CA SER A 96 21.12 5.24 16.52
C SER A 96 21.79 5.28 15.15
N SER A 97 22.29 6.44 14.72
CA SER A 97 23.06 6.58 13.47
C SER A 97 24.38 5.82 13.49
N ILE A 98 25.12 5.82 14.61
CA ILE A 98 26.33 5.00 14.76
C ILE A 98 25.99 3.53 14.60
N ILE A 99 24.98 3.04 15.34
CA ILE A 99 24.58 1.64 15.31
C ILE A 99 24.11 1.22 13.90
N SER A 100 23.30 2.07 13.26
CA SER A 100 22.83 1.85 11.90
C SER A 100 23.98 1.79 10.91
N ASN A 101 24.95 2.70 10.99
CA ASN A 101 26.12 2.66 10.12
C ASN A 101 26.94 1.38 10.33
N LEU A 102 27.16 0.94 11.56
CA LEU A 102 27.89 -0.30 11.83
C LEU A 102 27.19 -1.53 11.21
N ILE A 103 25.85 -1.55 11.22
CA ILE A 103 25.06 -2.66 10.68
C ILE A 103 24.92 -2.58 9.16
N THR A 104 24.74 -1.40 8.58
CA THR A 104 24.45 -1.25 7.14
C THR A 104 25.73 -1.19 6.30
N VAL A 105 26.85 -0.70 6.85
CA VAL A 105 28.09 -0.49 6.10
C VAL A 105 29.00 -1.71 6.12
N PHE A 106 29.11 -2.40 7.26
CA PHE A 106 29.97 -3.59 7.36
C PHE A 106 29.25 -4.85 6.86
N PRO A 107 29.90 -5.65 6.00
CA PRO A 107 29.27 -6.84 5.44
C PRO A 107 29.06 -7.93 6.50
N ARG A 108 28.09 -8.82 6.26
CA ARG A 108 27.65 -9.82 7.26
C ARG A 108 28.74 -10.79 7.70
N ASN A 109 29.62 -11.19 6.80
CA ASN A 109 30.79 -12.02 7.12
C ASN A 109 31.75 -11.35 8.10
N VAL A 110 31.86 -10.02 8.09
CA VAL A 110 32.70 -9.26 9.04
C VAL A 110 31.99 -9.14 10.38
N LEU A 111 30.68 -8.86 10.39
CA LEU A 111 29.88 -8.81 11.61
C LEU A 111 29.87 -10.15 12.37
N THR A 112 29.83 -11.28 11.67
CA THR A 112 29.84 -12.61 12.30
C THR A 112 31.24 -13.10 12.68
N ALA A 113 32.29 -12.41 12.24
CA ALA A 113 33.68 -12.75 12.56
C ALA A 113 34.21 -12.08 13.85
N ILE A 114 33.48 -11.10 14.41
CA ILE A 114 33.84 -10.52 15.72
C ILE A 114 33.60 -11.54 16.85
N PRO A 115 34.18 -11.35 18.06
CA PRO A 115 33.96 -12.26 19.18
C PRO A 115 32.46 -12.43 19.50
N ASN A 116 32.00 -13.69 19.63
CA ASN A 116 30.57 -14.01 19.84
C ASN A 116 29.95 -13.30 21.06
N GLU A 117 30.71 -13.16 22.15
CA GLU A 117 30.25 -12.44 23.35
C GLU A 117 30.03 -10.95 23.04
N LEU A 118 30.94 -10.33 22.29
CA LEU A 118 30.85 -8.94 21.87
C LEU A 118 29.65 -8.71 20.94
N PHE A 119 29.46 -9.58 19.94
CA PHE A 119 28.30 -9.52 19.06
C PHE A 119 26.98 -9.68 19.83
N SER A 120 26.93 -10.62 20.77
CA SER A 120 25.75 -10.82 21.62
C SER A 120 25.44 -9.58 22.48
N SER A 121 26.47 -8.95 23.06
CA SER A 121 26.32 -7.70 23.81
C SER A 121 25.86 -6.54 22.92
N PHE A 122 26.36 -6.46 21.69
CA PHE A 122 25.93 -5.45 20.71
C PHE A 122 24.45 -5.60 20.36
N VAL A 123 24.00 -6.82 20.04
CA VAL A 123 22.60 -7.08 19.70
C VAL A 123 21.68 -6.84 20.91
N ASN A 124 22.12 -7.21 22.13
CA ASN A 124 21.37 -6.89 23.35
C ASN A 124 21.21 -5.38 23.57
N CYS A 125 22.28 -4.61 23.32
CA CYS A 125 22.25 -3.15 23.40
C CYS A 125 21.30 -2.57 22.35
N LEU A 126 21.39 -3.04 21.10
CA LEU A 126 20.47 -2.68 20.03
C LEU A 126 19.01 -2.92 20.45
N THR A 127 18.66 -4.11 20.94
CA THR A 127 17.30 -4.42 21.41
C THR A 127 16.85 -3.49 22.53
N HIS A 128 17.72 -3.24 23.51
CA HIS A 128 17.40 -2.37 24.63
C HIS A 128 17.09 -0.94 24.17
N LEU A 129 17.95 -0.37 23.31
CA LEU A 129 17.77 0.97 22.76
C LEU A 129 16.56 1.04 21.84
N THR A 130 16.33 0.06 20.97
CA THR A 130 15.13 -0.01 20.12
C THR A 130 13.85 0.06 20.96
N CYS A 131 13.73 -0.78 21.98
CA CYS A 131 12.54 -0.76 22.84
C CYS A 131 12.43 0.54 23.67
N SER A 132 13.55 1.11 24.11
CA SER A 132 13.55 2.37 24.87
C SER A 132 13.13 3.55 23.99
N PHE A 133 13.75 3.69 22.82
CA PHE A 133 13.46 4.77 21.87
C PHE A 133 12.05 4.65 21.31
N GLY A 134 11.53 3.44 21.06
CA GLY A 134 10.13 3.27 20.65
C GLY A 134 9.13 3.77 21.70
N ARG A 135 9.38 3.49 22.99
CA ARG A 135 8.53 4.05 24.08
C ARG A 135 8.65 5.56 24.20
N SER A 136 9.85 6.09 24.02
CA SER A 136 10.06 7.54 24.03
C SER A 136 9.38 8.20 22.83
N ALA A 137 9.49 7.64 21.62
CA ALA A 137 8.85 8.12 20.40
C ALA A 137 7.32 8.17 20.53
N ALA A 138 6.71 7.09 21.04
CA ALA A 138 5.28 7.08 21.33
C ALA A 138 4.88 8.15 22.37
N LEU A 139 5.76 8.47 23.32
CA LEU A 139 5.52 9.56 24.25
C LEU A 139 5.69 10.94 23.57
N GLU A 140 6.57 11.09 22.59
CA GLU A 140 6.70 12.33 21.81
C GLU A 140 5.43 12.64 21.02
N GLU A 141 4.82 11.62 20.41
CA GLU A 141 3.54 11.76 19.71
C GLU A 141 2.43 12.25 20.64
N VAL A 142 2.26 11.62 21.81
CA VAL A 142 1.19 12.00 22.75
C VAL A 142 1.42 13.38 23.39
N LEU A 143 2.68 13.79 23.47
CA LEU A 143 3.05 15.10 24.01
C LEU A 143 3.01 16.21 22.94
N ASP A 144 2.69 15.87 21.69
CA ASP A 144 2.68 16.77 20.53
C ASP A 144 3.96 17.61 20.47
N LYS A 145 5.13 16.94 20.60
CA LYS A 145 6.42 17.64 20.55
C LYS A 145 6.72 18.14 19.14
N ASP A 146 7.21 19.37 19.04
CA ASP A 146 7.67 19.93 17.76
C ASP A 146 8.90 19.17 17.19
N ASP A 147 9.83 18.76 18.07
CA ASP A 147 11.05 18.04 17.71
C ASP A 147 10.92 16.54 18.04
N MET A 148 10.71 15.71 17.01
CA MET A 148 10.47 14.26 17.11
C MET A 148 11.79 13.45 17.06
N VAL A 149 12.64 13.65 18.07
CA VAL A 149 14.02 13.15 18.09
C VAL A 149 14.08 11.63 18.27
N TYR A 150 13.24 11.06 19.14
CA TYR A 150 13.22 9.62 19.36
C TYR A 150 12.53 8.88 18.22
N MET A 151 11.58 9.50 17.52
CA MET A 151 10.99 8.91 16.32
C MET A 151 12.06 8.65 15.26
N GLU A 152 12.86 9.66 14.91
CA GLU A 152 13.97 9.50 13.94
C GLU A 152 14.99 8.46 14.42
N ALA A 153 15.32 8.45 15.72
CA ALA A 153 16.25 7.47 16.26
C ALA A 153 15.69 6.05 16.22
N TYR A 154 14.39 5.89 16.48
CA TYR A 154 13.69 4.61 16.44
C TYR A 154 13.61 4.04 15.02
N ASP A 155 13.29 4.89 14.03
CA ASP A 155 13.32 4.56 12.61
C ASP A 155 14.65 3.94 12.19
N LYS A 156 15.76 4.63 12.49
CA LYS A 156 17.11 4.14 12.14
C LYS A 156 17.41 2.79 12.76
N LEU A 157 16.98 2.54 14.00
CA LEU A 157 17.20 1.26 14.66
C LEU A 157 16.34 0.15 14.04
N LEU A 158 15.08 0.42 13.68
CA LEU A 158 14.24 -0.55 12.99
C LEU A 158 14.74 -0.85 11.56
N GLU A 159 15.19 0.14 10.80
CA GLU A 159 15.85 -0.07 9.50
C GLU A 159 17.08 -0.98 9.65
N SER A 160 17.86 -0.74 10.71
CA SER A 160 19.02 -1.57 11.04
C SER A 160 18.63 -3.02 11.34
N TRP A 161 17.55 -3.23 12.10
CA TRP A 161 17.01 -4.56 12.37
C TRP A 161 16.60 -5.30 11.09
N LEU A 162 15.89 -4.62 10.20
CA LEU A 162 15.45 -5.20 8.93
C LEU A 162 16.67 -5.65 8.12
N THR A 163 17.65 -4.76 7.95
CA THR A 163 18.89 -5.05 7.23
C THR A 163 19.63 -6.23 7.89
N LEU A 164 19.67 -6.30 9.22
CA LEU A 164 20.39 -7.34 9.97
C LEU A 164 19.76 -8.73 9.81
N VAL A 165 18.43 -8.82 9.74
CA VAL A 165 17.67 -10.08 9.81
C VAL A 165 17.30 -10.64 8.43
N GLN A 166 17.20 -9.81 7.37
CA GLN A 166 16.78 -10.25 6.02
C GLN A 166 17.63 -11.36 5.38
N ASP A 167 18.89 -11.56 5.78
CA ASP A 167 19.75 -12.66 5.30
C ASP A 167 20.37 -13.41 6.48
N ASP A 168 19.54 -14.24 7.13
CA ASP A 168 19.89 -14.96 8.35
C ASP A 168 20.87 -16.14 8.14
N LYS A 169 21.24 -16.45 6.89
CA LYS A 169 22.10 -17.59 6.52
C LYS A 169 23.47 -17.58 7.20
N HIS A 170 23.93 -16.39 7.57
CA HIS A 170 25.21 -16.18 8.24
C HIS A 170 25.14 -16.39 9.77
N PHE A 171 23.93 -16.49 10.33
CA PHE A 171 23.69 -16.62 11.76
C PHE A 171 23.17 -18.02 12.11
N HIS A 172 23.28 -18.40 13.39
CA HIS A 172 22.66 -19.62 13.87
C HIS A 172 21.13 -19.49 13.83
N LYS A 173 20.43 -20.52 13.32
CA LYS A 173 18.96 -20.53 13.26
C LYS A 173 18.35 -20.22 14.64
N GLY A 174 17.47 -19.22 14.67
CA GLY A 174 16.78 -18.78 15.89
C GLY A 174 17.62 -17.87 16.82
N PHE A 175 18.79 -17.39 16.38
CA PHE A 175 19.64 -16.50 17.19
C PHE A 175 18.90 -15.22 17.64
N PHE A 176 18.19 -14.57 16.71
CA PHE A 176 17.49 -13.31 16.98
C PHE A 176 16.08 -13.48 17.58
N THR A 177 15.57 -14.71 17.74
CA THR A 177 14.15 -14.93 18.09
C THR A 177 13.73 -14.23 19.38
N GLN A 178 14.55 -14.27 20.44
CA GLN A 178 14.21 -13.60 21.70
C GLN A 178 14.24 -12.07 21.59
N HIS A 179 15.16 -11.52 20.81
CA HIS A 179 15.27 -10.08 20.55
C HIS A 179 14.09 -9.59 19.71
N ALA A 180 13.74 -10.35 18.67
CA ALA A 180 12.58 -10.10 17.82
C ALA A 180 11.29 -10.07 18.63
N VAL A 181 11.09 -11.04 19.53
CA VAL A 181 9.93 -11.05 20.46
C VAL A 181 9.88 -9.78 21.32
N GLN A 182 11.03 -9.31 21.84
CA GLN A 182 11.06 -8.11 22.68
C GLN A 182 10.71 -6.85 21.89
N VAL A 183 11.34 -6.64 20.72
CA VAL A 183 11.08 -5.48 19.86
C VAL A 183 9.64 -5.50 19.36
N PHE A 184 9.15 -6.65 18.90
CA PHE A 184 7.78 -6.80 18.42
C PHE A 184 6.76 -6.48 19.52
N ASN A 185 6.91 -7.04 20.72
CA ASN A 185 6.02 -6.73 21.85
C ASN A 185 6.09 -5.24 22.23
N SER A 186 7.28 -4.64 22.21
CA SER A 186 7.45 -3.21 22.50
C SER A 186 6.71 -2.36 21.45
N TYR A 187 6.81 -2.68 20.17
CA TYR A 187 6.09 -1.98 19.10
C TYR A 187 4.57 -2.07 19.31
N ILE A 188 4.04 -3.28 19.54
CA ILE A 188 2.61 -3.48 19.81
C ILE A 188 2.15 -2.69 21.05
N GLN A 189 2.94 -2.69 22.13
CA GLN A 189 2.61 -1.92 23.33
C GLN A 189 2.61 -0.41 23.07
N CYS A 190 3.53 0.10 22.25
CA CYS A 190 3.61 1.52 21.93
C CYS A 190 2.40 2.00 21.10
N HIS A 191 1.79 1.11 20.31
CA HIS A 191 0.70 1.45 19.38
C HIS A 191 -0.69 1.00 19.83
N LEU A 192 -0.83 0.37 21.00
CA LEU A 192 -2.13 0.01 21.57
C LEU A 192 -2.54 0.95 22.71
N ALA A 193 -3.83 1.23 22.79
CA ALA A 193 -4.42 1.91 23.93
C ALA A 193 -4.35 1.08 25.21
N ALA A 194 -4.47 1.75 26.36
CA ALA A 194 -4.68 1.07 27.64
C ALA A 194 -5.94 0.17 27.58
N PRO A 195 -5.91 -1.04 28.18
CA PRO A 195 -4.94 -1.53 29.15
C PRO A 195 -3.74 -2.30 28.59
N ASP A 196 -3.74 -2.64 27.29
CA ASP A 196 -2.74 -3.55 26.71
C ASP A 196 -1.48 -2.83 26.21
N GLY A 197 -1.56 -1.51 26.02
CA GLY A 197 -0.45 -0.68 25.59
C GLY A 197 -0.38 0.66 26.29
N THR A 198 0.53 1.50 25.79
CA THR A 198 0.89 2.81 26.33
C THR A 198 0.67 3.94 25.33
N ARG A 199 0.05 3.69 24.16
CA ARG A 199 -0.11 4.67 23.07
C ARG A 199 -0.70 5.99 23.54
N ASN A 200 -1.62 5.99 24.50
CA ASN A 200 -2.30 7.19 24.98
C ASN A 200 -1.97 7.53 26.46
N LEU A 201 -0.89 6.96 27.00
CA LEU A 201 -0.50 7.15 28.40
C LEU A 201 0.59 8.22 28.54
N THR A 202 0.21 9.41 29.02
CA THR A 202 1.15 10.32 29.66
C THR A 202 1.35 9.95 31.13
N ALA A 203 2.46 10.38 31.76
CA ALA A 203 2.69 10.18 33.19
C ALA A 203 1.54 10.69 34.10
N ASN A 204 0.64 11.54 33.57
CA ASN A 204 -0.52 12.09 34.26
C ASN A 204 -1.88 11.50 33.79
N GLY A 205 -1.89 10.50 32.90
CA GLY A 205 -3.12 9.87 32.39
C GLY A 205 -4.00 10.78 31.53
N VAL A 206 -3.44 11.90 31.04
CA VAL A 206 -4.13 12.78 30.09
C VAL A 206 -3.86 12.20 28.71
N ALA A 207 -4.87 11.57 28.13
CA ALA A 207 -4.87 11.21 26.72
C ALA A 207 -4.87 12.49 25.87
N SER A 208 -4.26 12.44 24.68
CA SER A 208 -4.05 13.56 23.75
C SER A 208 -5.23 14.53 23.67
N ARG A 209 -4.88 15.81 23.52
CA ARG A 209 -5.83 16.92 23.31
C ARG A 209 -6.36 16.90 21.87
N GLU A 210 -7.41 17.71 21.66
CA GLU A 210 -8.21 17.98 20.45
C GLU A 210 -7.72 17.30 19.15
N GLU A 211 -8.63 16.60 18.45
CA GLU A 211 -8.40 16.03 17.11
C GLU A 211 -7.74 17.09 16.20
N GLU A 212 -6.52 16.81 15.75
CA GLU A 212 -5.84 17.66 14.78
C GLU A 212 -6.54 17.57 13.43
N GLU A 213 -6.66 18.70 12.72
CA GLU A 213 -7.17 18.70 11.36
C GLU A 213 -6.13 18.04 10.44
N ILE A 214 -6.33 16.75 10.14
CA ILE A 214 -5.51 15.99 9.20
C ILE A 214 -5.73 16.52 7.78
N SER A 215 -4.65 16.94 7.12
CA SER A 215 -4.69 17.39 5.73
C SER A 215 -4.81 16.20 4.77
N GLU A 216 -5.52 16.37 3.66
CA GLU A 216 -5.53 15.39 2.55
C GLU A 216 -4.14 15.14 1.93
N LEU A 217 -3.17 16.02 2.21
CA LEU A 217 -1.78 15.87 1.78
C LEU A 217 -0.92 15.06 2.75
N GLN A 218 -1.45 14.72 3.93
CA GLN A 218 -0.74 13.87 4.89
C GLN A 218 -0.70 12.44 4.37
N GLU A 219 0.48 11.83 4.39
CA GLU A 219 0.65 10.44 4.01
C GLU A 219 -0.06 9.51 5.00
N ASP A 220 -0.57 8.39 4.49
CA ASP A 220 -1.19 7.36 5.33
C ASP A 220 -0.12 6.65 6.17
N ASP A 221 -0.44 6.21 7.39
CA ASP A 221 0.55 5.59 8.29
C ASP A 221 1.26 4.38 7.68
N ARG A 222 0.56 3.63 6.81
CA ARG A 222 1.14 2.48 6.08
C ARG A 222 2.25 2.88 5.10
N ASP A 223 2.25 4.13 4.65
CA ASP A 223 3.21 4.71 3.72
C ASP A 223 4.28 5.50 4.50
N GLN A 224 3.89 6.36 5.45
CA GLN A 224 4.80 7.11 6.31
C GLN A 224 5.71 6.20 7.16
N PHE A 225 5.16 5.12 7.71
CA PHE A 225 5.89 4.17 8.56
C PHE A 225 6.18 2.84 7.86
N SER A 226 6.23 2.81 6.53
CA SER A 226 6.43 1.57 5.76
C SER A 226 7.68 0.80 6.18
N ASP A 227 8.79 1.49 6.43
CA ASP A 227 10.07 0.89 6.79
C ASP A 227 10.04 0.30 8.21
N GLN A 228 9.39 1.00 9.16
CA GLN A 228 9.16 0.48 10.51
C GLN A 228 8.31 -0.80 10.45
N LEU A 229 7.19 -0.74 9.73
CA LEU A 229 6.25 -1.86 9.61
C LEU A 229 6.88 -3.06 8.89
N ALA A 230 7.70 -2.83 7.86
CA ALA A 230 8.47 -3.89 7.19
C ALA A 230 9.47 -4.55 8.15
N SER A 231 10.19 -3.76 8.96
CA SER A 231 11.10 -4.27 9.98
C SER A 231 10.39 -5.12 11.03
N VAL A 232 9.31 -4.59 11.61
CA VAL A 232 8.50 -5.28 12.61
C VAL A 232 7.84 -6.53 12.02
N GLY A 233 7.41 -6.46 10.76
CA GLY A 233 6.91 -7.60 9.99
C GLY A 233 7.95 -8.72 9.90
N MET A 234 9.19 -8.40 9.51
CA MET A 234 10.29 -9.35 9.45
C MET A 234 10.65 -9.95 10.82
N LEU A 235 10.73 -9.12 11.87
CA LEU A 235 10.93 -9.60 13.24
C LEU A 235 9.78 -10.53 13.68
N GLY A 236 8.55 -10.21 13.29
CA GLY A 236 7.37 -11.04 13.51
C GLY A 236 7.44 -12.39 12.80
N ARG A 237 8.03 -12.44 11.58
CA ARG A 237 8.22 -13.68 10.80
C ARG A 237 9.23 -14.62 11.47
N ILE A 238 10.40 -14.13 11.86
CA ILE A 238 11.43 -14.97 12.53
C ILE A 238 11.01 -15.41 13.95
N ALA A 239 9.99 -14.75 14.52
CA ALA A 239 9.38 -15.08 15.81
C ALA A 239 7.89 -15.48 15.66
N ALA A 240 7.51 -16.09 14.54
CA ALA A 240 6.12 -16.40 14.19
C ALA A 240 5.38 -17.22 15.25
N GLU A 241 6.07 -18.14 15.95
CA GLU A 241 5.50 -18.97 17.03
C GLU A 241 4.90 -18.14 18.17
N HIS A 242 5.43 -16.94 18.43
CA HIS A 242 4.90 -16.00 19.43
C HIS A 242 3.99 -14.94 18.81
N CYS A 243 4.43 -14.34 17.69
CA CYS A 243 3.82 -13.11 17.17
C CYS A 243 2.46 -13.38 16.50
N ILE A 244 2.30 -14.49 15.78
CA ILE A 244 1.04 -14.81 15.09
C ILE A 244 -0.10 -15.07 16.11
N PRO A 245 0.08 -15.90 17.15
CA PRO A 245 -0.94 -16.06 18.19
C PRO A 245 -1.27 -14.76 18.93
N LEU A 246 -0.26 -13.92 19.20
CA LEU A 246 -0.46 -12.61 19.86
C LEU A 246 -1.38 -11.70 19.04
N LEU A 247 -1.04 -11.47 17.76
CA LEU A 247 -1.86 -10.64 16.86
C LEU A 247 -3.27 -11.21 16.70
N THR A 248 -3.39 -12.54 16.58
CA THR A 248 -4.69 -13.21 16.47
C THR A 248 -5.57 -12.93 17.69
N SER A 249 -5.00 -13.05 18.89
CA SER A 249 -5.72 -12.81 20.15
C SER A 249 -6.16 -11.35 20.26
N LEU A 250 -5.26 -10.40 19.96
CA LEU A 250 -5.55 -8.97 20.02
C LEU A 250 -6.67 -8.61 19.03
N LEU A 251 -6.56 -9.04 17.77
CA LEU A 251 -7.58 -8.79 16.75
C LEU A 251 -8.94 -9.41 17.11
N GLU A 252 -8.98 -10.67 17.55
CA GLU A 252 -10.24 -11.32 17.94
C GLU A 252 -10.94 -10.60 19.12
N GLU A 253 -10.16 -10.08 20.07
CA GLU A 253 -10.67 -9.25 21.15
C GLU A 253 -11.20 -7.91 20.63
N ARG A 254 -10.41 -7.18 19.82
CA ARG A 254 -10.80 -5.88 19.26
C ARG A 254 -12.04 -5.99 18.36
N VAL A 255 -12.13 -7.04 17.53
CA VAL A 255 -13.34 -7.39 16.76
C VAL A 255 -14.55 -7.54 17.68
N THR A 256 -14.41 -8.28 18.78
CA THR A 256 -15.51 -8.49 19.74
C THR A 256 -15.92 -7.19 20.41
N ARG A 257 -14.95 -6.35 20.80
CA ARG A 257 -15.20 -5.03 21.37
C ARG A 257 -15.92 -4.11 20.38
N LEU A 258 -15.46 -4.06 19.13
CA LEU A 258 -16.02 -3.19 18.08
C LEU A 258 -17.46 -3.58 17.77
N HIS A 259 -17.70 -4.87 17.56
CA HIS A 259 -19.05 -5.39 17.36
C HIS A 259 -19.98 -5.03 18.54
N GLY A 260 -19.49 -5.19 19.77
CA GLY A 260 -20.25 -4.82 20.97
C GLY A 260 -20.55 -3.33 21.09
N GLN A 261 -19.60 -2.45 20.73
CA GLN A 261 -19.82 -1.00 20.75
C GLN A 261 -20.84 -0.57 19.69
N LEU A 262 -20.69 -1.02 18.44
CA LEU A 262 -21.63 -0.70 17.37
C LEU A 262 -23.07 -1.15 17.71
N GLN A 263 -23.23 -2.33 18.33
CA GLN A 263 -24.54 -2.79 18.82
C GLN A 263 -25.12 -1.89 19.92
N ARG A 264 -24.30 -1.42 20.87
CA ARG A 264 -24.75 -0.51 21.93
C ARG A 264 -25.21 0.82 21.35
N HIS A 265 -24.46 1.39 20.41
CA HIS A 265 -24.85 2.63 19.73
C HIS A 265 -26.17 2.46 18.97
N GLN A 266 -26.34 1.34 18.25
CA GLN A 266 -27.60 1.04 17.58
C GLN A 266 -28.79 0.97 18.56
N GLN A 267 -28.62 0.32 19.71
CA GLN A 267 -29.67 0.24 20.74
C GLN A 267 -29.99 1.61 21.35
N GLN A 268 -28.99 2.45 21.56
CA GLN A 268 -29.17 3.82 22.08
C GLN A 268 -29.91 4.71 21.08
N LEU A 269 -29.57 4.65 19.80
CA LEU A 269 -30.26 5.37 18.73
C LEU A 269 -31.74 4.99 18.65
N LEU A 270 -32.07 3.71 18.83
CA LEU A 270 -33.45 3.22 18.87
C LEU A 270 -34.21 3.66 20.14
N ALA A 271 -33.52 3.77 21.28
CA ALA A 271 -34.13 4.09 22.57
C ALA A 271 -34.31 5.61 22.81
N SER A 272 -33.45 6.46 22.24
CA SER A 272 -33.50 7.92 22.41
C SER A 272 -32.95 8.65 21.18
N PRO A 273 -33.76 8.79 20.11
CA PRO A 273 -33.37 9.54 18.92
C PRO A 273 -33.21 11.03 19.28
N GLY A 274 -31.97 11.47 19.53
CA GLY A 274 -31.62 12.86 19.85
C GLY A 274 -30.64 13.08 21.01
N SER A 275 -30.26 12.03 21.76
CA SER A 275 -29.26 12.13 22.84
C SER A 275 -27.86 11.73 22.35
N SER A 276 -27.24 12.57 21.52
CA SER A 276 -25.92 12.30 20.92
C SER A 276 -24.76 12.89 21.72
N THR A 277 -24.67 12.60 23.02
CA THR A 277 -23.37 12.72 23.72
C THR A 277 -22.70 11.36 23.65
N ILE A 278 -22.13 11.06 22.49
CA ILE A 278 -21.41 9.82 22.23
C ILE A 278 -20.01 9.99 22.81
N ASP A 279 -19.60 9.09 23.70
CA ASP A 279 -18.21 8.99 24.14
C ASP A 279 -17.40 8.32 23.02
N ASN A 280 -17.11 9.09 21.96
CA ASN A 280 -16.42 8.63 20.75
C ASN A 280 -15.00 8.14 21.05
N LYS A 281 -14.35 8.71 22.07
CA LYS A 281 -12.93 8.44 22.37
C LYS A 281 -12.61 6.96 22.53
N MET A 282 -13.48 6.19 23.20
CA MET A 282 -13.27 4.74 23.36
C MET A 282 -13.40 3.97 22.04
N LEU A 283 -14.22 4.47 21.12
CA LEU A 283 -14.40 3.90 19.79
C LEU A 283 -13.24 4.31 18.87
N ASP A 284 -12.75 5.54 18.97
CA ASP A 284 -11.58 6.03 18.22
C ASP A 284 -10.31 5.30 18.66
N ASP A 285 -10.08 5.18 19.98
CA ASP A 285 -8.98 4.38 20.53
C ASP A 285 -9.02 2.92 20.02
N LEU A 286 -10.22 2.37 19.84
CA LEU A 286 -10.44 1.03 19.32
C LEU A 286 -10.22 0.94 17.81
N TYR A 287 -10.59 1.97 17.04
CA TYR A 287 -10.25 2.03 15.62
C TYR A 287 -8.76 2.07 15.41
N GLU A 288 -8.06 2.89 16.21
CA GLU A 288 -6.61 3.02 16.17
C GLU A 288 -5.90 1.73 16.60
N ASP A 289 -6.42 1.02 17.61
CA ASP A 289 -5.93 -0.32 17.95
C ASP A 289 -6.05 -1.30 16.77
N ILE A 290 -7.19 -1.28 16.07
CA ILE A 290 -7.44 -2.16 14.92
C ILE A 290 -6.56 -1.76 13.73
N HIS A 291 -6.39 -0.47 13.49
CA HIS A 291 -5.55 0.12 12.46
C HIS A 291 -4.13 -0.45 12.54
N TRP A 292 -3.43 -0.21 13.64
CA TRP A 292 -2.05 -0.68 13.82
C TRP A 292 -1.93 -2.21 13.80
N LEU A 293 -2.92 -2.93 14.34
CA LEU A 293 -2.92 -4.40 14.28
C LEU A 293 -3.07 -4.91 12.84
N ILE A 294 -3.89 -4.27 12.00
CA ILE A 294 -4.03 -4.64 10.59
C ILE A 294 -2.74 -4.33 9.83
N LEU A 295 -2.13 -3.17 10.05
CA LEU A 295 -0.87 -2.79 9.40
C LEU A 295 0.25 -3.78 9.72
N VAL A 296 0.51 -4.03 11.00
CA VAL A 296 1.53 -5.00 11.43
C VAL A 296 1.24 -6.40 10.90
N THR A 297 -0.04 -6.83 10.89
CA THR A 297 -0.43 -8.13 10.33
C THR A 297 -0.16 -8.21 8.83
N GLY A 298 -0.43 -7.13 8.08
CA GLY A 298 -0.21 -7.05 6.64
C GLY A 298 1.26 -7.21 6.26
N TYR A 299 2.15 -6.47 6.93
CA TYR A 299 3.60 -6.54 6.70
C TYR A 299 4.21 -7.85 7.23
N LEU A 300 3.66 -8.45 8.30
CA LEU A 300 4.10 -9.77 8.78
C LEU A 300 3.80 -10.86 7.76
N LEU A 301 2.60 -10.87 7.17
CA LEU A 301 2.12 -11.98 6.33
C LEU A 301 2.58 -11.89 4.88
N ALA A 302 2.90 -10.72 4.35
CA ALA A 302 3.30 -10.58 2.95
C ALA A 302 4.19 -9.37 2.71
N ASP A 303 5.06 -9.47 1.71
CA ASP A 303 5.92 -8.38 1.25
C ASP A 303 5.18 -7.40 0.35
N ASP A 304 5.81 -6.25 0.11
CA ASP A 304 5.29 -5.22 -0.77
C ASP A 304 5.08 -5.74 -2.19
N THR A 305 4.07 -5.18 -2.84
CA THR A 305 3.55 -5.74 -4.10
C THR A 305 4.07 -5.00 -5.34
N GLN A 306 5.16 -4.25 -5.20
CA GLN A 306 5.76 -3.44 -6.26
C GLN A 306 6.80 -4.26 -7.05
N GLY A 307 6.72 -4.20 -8.38
CA GLY A 307 7.71 -4.81 -9.28
C GLY A 307 7.43 -6.28 -9.65
N GLU A 308 7.47 -7.19 -8.67
CA GLU A 308 7.36 -8.64 -8.90
C GLU A 308 6.08 -9.25 -8.32
N THR A 309 5.82 -10.53 -8.61
CA THR A 309 4.72 -11.27 -7.97
C THR A 309 5.14 -11.59 -6.52
N PRO A 310 4.43 -11.07 -5.50
CA PRO A 310 4.78 -11.36 -4.12
C PRO A 310 4.52 -12.85 -3.81
N LEU A 311 5.48 -13.48 -3.13
CA LEU A 311 5.35 -14.85 -2.63
C LEU A 311 5.00 -14.83 -1.14
N ILE A 312 4.43 -15.94 -0.65
CA ILE A 312 4.27 -16.16 0.79
C ILE A 312 5.66 -16.18 1.42
N PRO A 313 5.93 -15.36 2.46
CA PRO A 313 7.25 -15.33 3.10
C PRO A 313 7.69 -16.72 3.56
N PRO A 314 8.96 -17.12 3.36
CA PRO A 314 9.44 -18.46 3.66
C PRO A 314 9.19 -18.90 5.10
N GLU A 315 9.32 -18.01 6.07
CA GLU A 315 9.12 -18.28 7.50
C GLU A 315 7.65 -18.62 7.78
N ILE A 316 6.72 -17.98 7.08
CA ILE A 316 5.28 -18.20 7.24
C ILE A 316 4.88 -19.56 6.62
N MET A 317 5.43 -19.89 5.46
CA MET A 317 5.24 -21.20 4.84
C MET A 317 5.85 -22.31 5.71
N GLU A 318 7.09 -22.14 6.19
CA GLU A 318 7.76 -23.11 7.07
C GLU A 318 6.97 -23.30 8.37
N TYR A 319 6.48 -22.22 8.98
CA TYR A 319 5.65 -22.26 10.18
C TYR A 319 4.38 -23.09 9.97
N SER A 320 3.66 -22.88 8.85
CA SER A 320 2.44 -23.66 8.54
C SER A 320 2.77 -25.13 8.22
N ILE A 321 3.86 -25.41 7.48
CA ILE A 321 4.31 -26.78 7.20
C ILE A 321 4.63 -27.52 8.50
N LYS A 322 5.41 -26.90 9.40
CA LYS A 322 5.85 -27.49 10.67
C LYS A 322 4.68 -27.92 11.56
N HIS A 323 3.60 -27.12 11.60
CA HIS A 323 2.44 -27.37 12.45
C HIS A 323 1.27 -28.05 11.73
N SER A 324 1.42 -28.37 10.43
CA SER A 324 0.35 -28.94 9.61
C SER A 324 -0.24 -30.25 10.13
N SER A 325 0.52 -31.04 10.89
CA SER A 325 0.04 -32.28 11.52
C SER A 325 -0.79 -32.07 12.79
N GLU A 326 -0.74 -30.88 13.38
CA GLU A 326 -1.40 -30.56 14.65
C GLU A 326 -2.81 -29.99 14.44
N VAL A 327 -3.06 -29.46 13.24
CA VAL A 327 -4.29 -28.76 12.85
C VAL A 327 -5.32 -29.68 12.20
N ASP A 328 -6.59 -29.33 12.35
CA ASP A 328 -7.72 -29.92 11.62
C ASP A 328 -8.14 -28.98 10.49
N ILE A 329 -8.03 -29.45 9.26
CA ILE A 329 -8.26 -28.64 8.05
C ILE A 329 -9.74 -28.23 7.97
N ASN A 330 -10.68 -29.12 8.32
CA ASN A 330 -12.10 -28.81 8.24
C ASN A 330 -12.48 -27.67 9.20
N THR A 331 -11.96 -27.71 10.44
CA THR A 331 -12.15 -26.64 11.42
C THR A 331 -11.48 -25.35 10.96
N THR A 332 -10.31 -25.44 10.33
CA THR A 332 -9.60 -24.29 9.76
C THR A 332 -10.41 -23.62 8.63
N LEU A 333 -10.95 -24.41 7.70
CA LEU A 333 -11.82 -23.93 6.64
C LEU A 333 -13.14 -23.37 7.21
N GLN A 334 -13.67 -23.94 8.29
CA GLN A 334 -14.84 -23.39 8.97
C GLN A 334 -14.52 -22.01 9.57
N ILE A 335 -13.37 -21.83 10.23
CA ILE A 335 -12.93 -20.53 10.76
C ILE A 335 -12.80 -19.47 9.66
N LEU A 336 -12.23 -19.86 8.51
CA LEU A 336 -12.09 -19.00 7.34
C LEU A 336 -13.45 -18.64 6.73
N GLY A 337 -14.30 -19.63 6.49
CA GLY A 337 -15.60 -19.50 5.82
C GLY A 337 -16.71 -18.90 6.68
N SER A 338 -16.46 -18.61 7.96
CA SER A 338 -17.45 -18.01 8.87
C SER A 338 -16.91 -16.74 9.58
N PRO A 339 -16.51 -15.70 8.82
CA PRO A 339 -16.04 -14.44 9.41
C PRO A 339 -17.14 -13.70 10.19
N GLY A 340 -18.38 -14.15 10.09
CA GLY A 340 -19.51 -13.63 10.85
C GLY A 340 -19.64 -14.15 12.28
N GLU A 341 -18.94 -15.22 12.63
CA GLU A 341 -19.01 -15.88 13.93
C GLU A 341 -17.70 -15.69 14.70
N LYS A 342 -17.78 -15.71 16.03
CA LYS A 342 -16.59 -15.67 16.88
C LYS A 342 -15.79 -16.96 16.65
N ALA A 343 -14.48 -16.84 16.45
CA ALA A 343 -13.61 -18.01 16.31
C ALA A 343 -13.76 -18.97 17.51
N SER A 344 -13.84 -18.41 18.72
CA SER A 344 -13.99 -19.16 19.97
C SER A 344 -15.29 -19.98 20.09
N SER A 345 -16.33 -19.70 19.29
CA SER A 345 -17.57 -20.50 19.29
C SER A 345 -17.52 -21.73 18.37
N ILE A 346 -16.48 -21.86 17.54
CA ILE A 346 -16.32 -22.99 16.61
C ILE A 346 -15.64 -24.16 17.34
N PRO A 347 -16.25 -25.36 17.36
CA PRO A 347 -15.67 -26.52 18.01
C PRO A 347 -14.28 -26.84 17.45
N GLY A 348 -13.28 -26.98 18.33
CA GLY A 348 -11.92 -27.32 17.92
C GLY A 348 -11.06 -26.15 17.43
N TYR A 349 -11.49 -24.89 17.60
CA TYR A 349 -10.77 -23.69 17.12
C TYR A 349 -9.28 -23.62 17.52
N ASN A 350 -8.87 -24.28 18.61
CA ASN A 350 -7.47 -24.39 19.04
C ASN A 350 -6.57 -25.24 18.12
N ARG A 351 -7.16 -26.10 17.27
CA ARG A 351 -6.45 -26.96 16.31
C ARG A 351 -6.61 -26.42 14.90
N THR A 352 -6.38 -25.14 14.71
CA THR A 352 -6.50 -24.48 13.40
C THR A 352 -5.16 -23.88 13.01
N ASP A 353 -4.90 -23.83 11.71
CA ASP A 353 -3.69 -23.18 11.20
C ASP A 353 -3.65 -21.72 11.65
N SER A 354 -2.59 -21.31 12.35
CA SER A 354 -2.54 -20.00 12.99
C SER A 354 -2.45 -18.86 11.98
N VAL A 355 -1.87 -19.10 10.80
CA VAL A 355 -1.78 -18.11 9.73
C VAL A 355 -3.16 -17.89 9.12
N ILE A 356 -3.87 -18.96 8.78
CA ILE A 356 -5.25 -18.86 8.28
C ILE A 356 -6.14 -18.23 9.34
N ARG A 357 -5.97 -18.55 10.62
CA ARG A 357 -6.74 -17.93 11.71
C ARG A 357 -6.47 -16.43 11.83
N LEU A 358 -5.23 -15.99 11.66
CA LEU A 358 -4.85 -14.57 11.66
C LEU A 358 -5.45 -13.82 10.46
N LEU A 359 -5.33 -14.36 9.24
CA LEU A 359 -6.01 -13.85 8.04
C LEU A 359 -7.53 -13.74 8.29
N SER A 360 -8.11 -14.76 8.92
CA SER A 360 -9.53 -14.81 9.26
C SER A 360 -9.92 -13.85 10.37
N ALA A 361 -8.98 -13.37 11.20
CA ALA A 361 -9.24 -12.35 12.20
C ALA A 361 -9.42 -10.98 11.54
N VAL A 362 -8.59 -10.62 10.56
CA VAL A 362 -8.79 -9.40 9.75
C VAL A 362 -10.07 -9.51 8.90
N LEU A 363 -10.37 -10.71 8.36
CA LEU A 363 -11.64 -10.95 7.65
C LEU A 363 -12.87 -10.73 8.55
N ARG A 364 -12.75 -11.03 9.84
CA ARG A 364 -13.80 -10.72 10.84
C ARG A 364 -13.96 -9.22 11.07
N VAL A 365 -12.88 -8.44 11.05
CA VAL A 365 -12.98 -6.97 11.08
C VAL A 365 -13.77 -6.47 9.86
N SER A 366 -13.40 -6.94 8.66
CA SER A 366 -14.12 -6.63 7.41
C SER A 366 -15.61 -7.01 7.47
N GLU A 367 -15.95 -8.14 8.09
CA GLU A 367 -17.34 -8.57 8.25
C GLU A 367 -18.10 -7.72 9.27
N VAL A 368 -17.46 -7.26 10.35
CA VAL A 368 -18.07 -6.31 11.30
C VAL A 368 -18.39 -4.99 10.60
N GLU A 369 -17.45 -4.45 9.82
CA GLU A 369 -17.67 -3.24 9.02
C GLU A 369 -18.82 -3.44 8.02
N SER A 370 -18.81 -4.54 7.27
CA SER A 370 -19.86 -4.87 6.29
C SER A 370 -21.24 -5.08 6.93
N ARG A 371 -21.31 -5.55 8.18
CA ARG A 371 -22.56 -5.65 8.95
C ARG A 371 -23.05 -4.30 9.43
N ALA A 372 -22.14 -3.41 9.82
CA ALA A 372 -22.47 -2.05 10.21
C ALA A 372 -23.04 -1.25 9.03
N ILE A 373 -22.44 -1.41 7.83
CA ILE A 373 -22.97 -0.84 6.58
C ILE A 373 -24.40 -1.34 6.31
N ARG A 374 -24.63 -2.65 6.41
CA ARG A 374 -25.99 -3.25 6.25
C ARG A 374 -27.01 -2.80 7.30
N ALA A 375 -26.55 -2.23 8.42
CA ALA A 375 -27.37 -1.76 9.52
C ALA A 375 -27.53 -0.23 9.54
N ASP A 376 -27.15 0.47 8.46
CA ASP A 376 -27.14 1.93 8.34
C ASP A 376 -26.28 2.65 9.40
N LEU A 377 -25.22 1.98 9.87
CA LEU A 377 -24.26 2.51 10.85
C LEU A 377 -22.97 3.04 10.21
N THR A 378 -22.96 3.32 8.90
CA THR A 378 -21.76 3.79 8.18
C THR A 378 -21.16 5.05 8.79
N HIS A 379 -22.01 5.96 9.28
CA HIS A 379 -21.59 7.20 9.94
C HIS A 379 -20.86 7.01 11.28
N LEU A 380 -20.81 5.78 11.82
CA LEU A 380 -20.06 5.44 13.02
C LEU A 380 -18.73 4.73 12.70
N LEU A 381 -18.49 4.36 11.44
CA LEU A 381 -17.30 3.63 11.01
C LEU A 381 -16.14 4.59 10.73
N SER A 382 -14.92 4.12 10.99
CA SER A 382 -13.70 4.83 10.61
C SER A 382 -13.36 4.56 9.14
N PRO A 383 -13.24 5.60 8.28
CA PRO A 383 -12.77 5.43 6.91
C PRO A 383 -11.30 4.98 6.86
N GLN A 384 -10.47 5.36 7.84
CA GLN A 384 -9.09 4.88 7.98
C GLN A 384 -9.06 3.35 8.12
N MET A 385 -9.85 2.80 9.05
CA MET A 385 -9.97 1.34 9.20
C MET A 385 -10.45 0.68 7.89
N GLY A 386 -11.35 1.34 7.15
CA GLY A 386 -11.77 0.90 5.82
C GLY A 386 -10.61 0.81 4.82
N LYS A 387 -9.71 1.81 4.79
CA LYS A 387 -8.49 1.81 3.96
C LYS A 387 -7.58 0.65 4.35
N ASP A 388 -7.35 0.43 5.65
CA ASP A 388 -6.48 -0.65 6.14
C ASP A 388 -7.01 -2.03 5.74
N ILE A 389 -8.31 -2.26 5.90
CA ILE A 389 -8.96 -3.52 5.51
C ILE A 389 -8.81 -3.75 4.02
N VAL A 390 -9.12 -2.75 3.18
CA VAL A 390 -9.05 -2.88 1.72
C VAL A 390 -7.60 -3.11 1.27
N TRP A 391 -6.65 -2.38 1.85
CA TRP A 391 -5.21 -2.57 1.64
C TRP A 391 -4.75 -3.99 1.99
N PHE A 392 -5.17 -4.49 3.15
CA PHE A 392 -4.83 -5.83 3.60
C PHE A 392 -5.40 -6.90 2.66
N LEU A 393 -6.67 -6.77 2.27
CA LEU A 393 -7.32 -7.70 1.34
C LEU A 393 -6.68 -7.67 -0.06
N LYS A 394 -6.18 -6.51 -0.50
CA LYS A 394 -5.40 -6.35 -1.74
C LYS A 394 -4.08 -7.12 -1.65
N ARG A 395 -3.37 -7.00 -0.52
CA ARG A 395 -2.13 -7.75 -0.25
C ARG A 395 -2.37 -9.26 -0.14
N TRP A 396 -3.46 -9.68 0.51
CA TRP A 396 -3.92 -11.07 0.54
C TRP A 396 -4.14 -11.58 -0.89
N ALA A 397 -4.97 -10.91 -1.69
CA ALA A 397 -5.35 -11.37 -3.02
C ALA A 397 -4.16 -11.56 -3.98
N LYS A 398 -3.05 -10.85 -3.74
CA LYS A 398 -1.81 -11.01 -4.51
C LYS A 398 -0.93 -12.18 -4.05
N THR A 399 -1.04 -12.60 -2.78
CA THR A 399 -0.08 -13.52 -2.15
C THR A 399 -0.68 -14.88 -1.79
N TYR A 400 -1.88 -14.90 -1.21
CA TYR A 400 -2.53 -16.10 -0.65
C TYR A 400 -3.78 -16.51 -1.43
N LEU A 401 -3.91 -16.14 -2.70
CA LEU A 401 -5.09 -16.45 -3.50
C LEU A 401 -4.67 -17.06 -4.85
N LEU A 402 -5.12 -18.28 -5.11
CA LEU A 402 -4.69 -19.10 -6.24
C LEU A 402 -3.17 -19.36 -6.24
N VAL A 403 -2.66 -19.88 -5.12
CA VAL A 403 -1.23 -20.15 -4.93
C VAL A 403 -0.74 -21.11 -6.02
N ASP A 404 0.27 -20.68 -6.81
CA ASP A 404 0.90 -21.50 -7.85
C ASP A 404 1.97 -22.41 -7.22
N GLU A 405 1.71 -23.71 -7.22
CA GLU A 405 2.63 -24.73 -6.66
C GLU A 405 4.02 -24.71 -7.29
N LYS A 406 4.18 -24.15 -8.50
CA LYS A 406 5.49 -24.06 -9.18
C LYS A 406 6.43 -23.03 -8.58
N LEU A 407 5.90 -22.09 -7.80
CA LEU A 407 6.68 -21.01 -7.19
C LEU A 407 7.27 -21.40 -5.82
N TYR A 408 6.93 -22.58 -5.30
CA TYR A 408 7.32 -23.05 -3.97
C TYR A 408 7.86 -24.48 -4.03
N ASP A 409 8.93 -24.75 -3.29
CA ASP A 409 9.45 -26.12 -3.17
C ASP A 409 8.46 -27.06 -2.45
N GLN A 410 7.77 -26.53 -1.44
CA GLN A 410 6.74 -27.23 -0.65
C GLN A 410 5.68 -26.23 -0.19
N ILE A 411 4.43 -26.68 -0.17
CA ILE A 411 3.28 -25.91 0.34
C ILE A 411 2.60 -26.70 1.46
N SER A 412 2.22 -26.02 2.54
CA SER A 412 1.48 -26.66 3.63
C SER A 412 0.10 -27.14 3.16
N LEU A 413 -0.36 -28.28 3.68
CA LEU A 413 -1.67 -28.82 3.33
C LEU A 413 -2.84 -27.86 3.66
N PRO A 414 -2.83 -27.10 4.78
CA PRO A 414 -3.82 -26.05 5.03
C PRO A 414 -3.85 -24.97 3.94
N PHE A 415 -2.70 -24.48 3.46
CA PHE A 415 -2.67 -23.45 2.41
C PHE A 415 -3.11 -24.00 1.06
N SER A 416 -2.62 -25.18 0.66
CA SER A 416 -3.02 -25.81 -0.59
C SER A 416 -4.54 -26.04 -0.65
N THR A 417 -5.16 -26.47 0.46
CA THR A 417 -6.61 -26.71 0.53
C THR A 417 -7.46 -25.43 0.62
N ALA A 418 -6.99 -24.40 1.34
CA ALA A 418 -7.74 -23.15 1.49
C ALA A 418 -7.57 -22.18 0.31
N PHE A 419 -6.37 -22.13 -0.27
CA PHE A 419 -5.91 -21.05 -1.18
C PHE A 419 -5.43 -21.53 -2.55
N GLY A 420 -5.47 -22.84 -2.82
CA GLY A 420 -5.09 -23.41 -4.12
C GLY A 420 -5.99 -22.94 -5.28
N ALA A 421 -5.51 -23.11 -6.51
CA ALA A 421 -6.18 -22.61 -7.71
C ALA A 421 -7.59 -23.19 -7.95
N ASP A 422 -7.76 -24.49 -7.69
CA ASP A 422 -9.01 -25.22 -7.95
C ASP A 422 -9.84 -25.49 -6.68
N THR A 423 -9.64 -24.70 -5.62
CA THR A 423 -10.33 -24.92 -4.34
C THR A 423 -11.59 -24.05 -4.20
N GLU A 424 -12.60 -24.57 -3.51
CA GLU A 424 -13.78 -23.79 -3.13
C GLU A 424 -13.42 -22.63 -2.19
N GLY A 425 -12.32 -22.77 -1.42
CA GLY A 425 -11.82 -21.70 -0.55
C GLY A 425 -11.43 -20.45 -1.34
N SER A 426 -10.65 -20.60 -2.41
CA SER A 426 -10.29 -19.48 -3.30
C SER A 426 -11.51 -18.85 -3.96
N GLN A 427 -12.46 -19.65 -4.45
CA GLN A 427 -13.70 -19.15 -5.05
C GLN A 427 -14.53 -18.35 -4.04
N TRP A 428 -14.65 -18.86 -2.81
CA TRP A 428 -15.36 -18.18 -1.73
C TRP A 428 -14.70 -16.85 -1.36
N ILE A 429 -13.37 -16.80 -1.25
CA ILE A 429 -12.63 -15.57 -0.95
C ILE A 429 -12.84 -14.54 -2.06
N ILE A 430 -12.72 -14.92 -3.34
CA ILE A 430 -12.99 -14.01 -4.46
C ILE A 430 -14.40 -13.42 -4.37
N GLY A 431 -15.40 -14.27 -4.11
CA GLY A 431 -16.79 -13.83 -3.93
C GLY A 431 -16.96 -12.87 -2.75
N TYR A 432 -16.27 -13.12 -1.63
CA TYR A 432 -16.27 -12.25 -0.46
C TYR A 432 -15.61 -10.90 -0.76
N LEU A 433 -14.43 -10.89 -1.39
CA LEU A 433 -13.72 -9.67 -1.78
C LEU A 433 -14.56 -8.81 -2.73
N LEU A 434 -15.25 -9.43 -3.68
CA LEU A 434 -16.17 -8.73 -4.58
C LEU A 434 -17.37 -8.13 -3.83
N GLN A 435 -17.94 -8.85 -2.86
CA GLN A 435 -19.00 -8.29 -1.99
C GLN A 435 -18.49 -7.09 -1.18
N LYS A 436 -17.26 -7.16 -0.66
CA LYS A 436 -16.63 -6.08 0.06
C LYS A 436 -16.45 -4.83 -0.82
N VAL A 437 -15.97 -5.01 -2.05
CA VAL A 437 -15.88 -3.93 -3.05
C VAL A 437 -17.24 -3.29 -3.28
N ILE A 438 -18.27 -4.09 -3.56
CA ILE A 438 -19.62 -3.58 -3.84
C ILE A 438 -20.19 -2.83 -2.64
N SER A 439 -19.99 -3.35 -1.43
CA SER A 439 -20.42 -2.70 -0.19
C SER A 439 -19.78 -1.32 -0.06
N ASN A 440 -18.45 -1.24 -0.22
CA ASN A 440 -17.72 0.01 -0.07
C ASN A 440 -18.09 1.04 -1.14
N LEU A 441 -18.09 0.65 -2.43
CA LEU A 441 -18.48 1.55 -3.53
C LEU A 441 -19.93 2.04 -3.43
N SER A 442 -20.78 1.36 -2.64
CA SER A 442 -22.16 1.78 -2.43
C SER A 442 -22.33 2.87 -1.37
N VAL A 443 -21.38 3.04 -0.44
CA VAL A 443 -21.55 3.95 0.71
C VAL A 443 -20.41 4.94 0.91
N TRP A 444 -19.19 4.62 0.50
CA TRP A 444 -17.99 5.44 0.74
C TRP A 444 -17.69 6.42 -0.40
N SER A 445 -18.72 7.02 -1.00
CA SER A 445 -18.53 8.00 -2.10
C SER A 445 -17.97 9.35 -1.63
N SER A 446 -18.12 9.69 -0.34
CA SER A 446 -17.53 10.89 0.26
C SER A 446 -16.03 10.74 0.53
N GLU A 447 -15.54 9.51 0.73
CA GLU A 447 -14.17 9.21 1.13
C GLU A 447 -13.35 8.80 -0.09
N GLN A 448 -12.69 9.77 -0.73
CA GLN A 448 -12.03 9.57 -2.03
C GLN A 448 -10.96 8.48 -1.99
N ASP A 449 -10.09 8.50 -0.98
CA ASP A 449 -9.01 7.53 -0.85
C ASP A 449 -9.55 6.11 -0.67
N LEU A 450 -10.57 5.94 0.17
CA LEU A 450 -11.19 4.64 0.41
C LEU A 450 -11.91 4.12 -0.85
N ALA A 451 -12.63 4.99 -1.57
CA ALA A 451 -13.26 4.62 -2.84
C ALA A 451 -12.21 4.21 -3.89
N ASN A 452 -11.11 4.95 -3.99
CA ASN A 452 -10.00 4.65 -4.88
C ASN A 452 -9.32 3.32 -4.51
N ASP A 453 -8.93 3.12 -3.25
CA ASP A 453 -8.34 1.87 -2.79
C ASP A 453 -9.28 0.67 -3.01
N THR A 454 -10.59 0.88 -2.83
CA THR A 454 -11.61 -0.15 -3.06
C THR A 454 -11.68 -0.56 -4.54
N VAL A 455 -11.65 0.40 -5.47
CA VAL A 455 -11.65 0.06 -6.90
C VAL A 455 -10.31 -0.51 -7.36
N GLN A 456 -9.19 -0.16 -6.73
CA GLN A 456 -7.90 -0.82 -6.96
C GLN A 456 -7.89 -2.28 -6.48
N LEU A 457 -8.60 -2.60 -5.38
CA LEU A 457 -8.86 -3.99 -5.00
C LEU A 457 -9.65 -4.72 -6.10
N LEU A 458 -10.67 -4.08 -6.69
CA LEU A 458 -11.40 -4.66 -7.82
C LEU A 458 -10.49 -4.94 -9.02
N VAL A 459 -9.62 -3.99 -9.39
CA VAL A 459 -8.61 -4.17 -10.45
C VAL A 459 -7.71 -5.36 -10.12
N THR A 460 -7.25 -5.49 -8.88
CA THR A 460 -6.42 -6.61 -8.43
C THR A 460 -7.11 -7.96 -8.66
N LEU A 461 -8.43 -8.06 -8.50
CA LEU A 461 -9.20 -9.27 -8.76
C LEU A 461 -9.28 -9.65 -10.26
N VAL A 462 -9.06 -8.71 -11.18
CA VAL A 462 -9.19 -8.93 -12.64
C VAL A 462 -7.91 -8.72 -13.44
N GLU A 463 -6.84 -8.19 -12.86
CA GLU A 463 -5.58 -7.91 -13.57
C GLU A 463 -4.89 -9.19 -14.07
N ARG A 464 -5.00 -10.29 -13.28
CA ARG A 464 -4.49 -11.61 -13.64
C ARG A 464 -5.64 -12.49 -14.14
N ARG A 465 -5.43 -13.13 -15.29
CA ARG A 465 -6.43 -14.01 -15.92
C ARG A 465 -6.96 -15.10 -15.00
N GLU A 466 -6.13 -15.69 -14.16
CA GLU A 466 -6.52 -16.75 -13.23
C GLU A 466 -7.62 -16.29 -12.26
N ARG A 467 -7.45 -15.11 -11.63
CA ARG A 467 -8.46 -14.51 -10.76
C ARG A 467 -9.67 -14.00 -11.56
N ALA A 468 -9.41 -13.38 -12.71
CA ALA A 468 -10.44 -12.86 -13.60
C ALA A 468 -11.41 -13.98 -14.03
N ASN A 469 -10.93 -15.19 -14.32
CA ASN A 469 -11.75 -16.33 -14.72
C ASN A 469 -12.76 -16.76 -13.65
N LEU A 470 -12.46 -16.56 -12.37
CA LEU A 470 -13.33 -16.92 -11.25
C LEU A 470 -14.28 -15.77 -10.90
N VAL A 471 -13.79 -14.52 -10.86
CA VAL A 471 -14.61 -13.37 -10.47
C VAL A 471 -15.76 -13.11 -11.43
N ILE A 472 -15.57 -13.35 -12.74
CA ILE A 472 -16.65 -13.18 -13.74
C ILE A 472 -17.78 -14.21 -13.59
N GLN A 473 -17.57 -15.29 -12.84
CA GLN A 473 -18.62 -16.29 -12.57
C GLN A 473 -19.55 -15.84 -11.44
N CYS A 474 -19.16 -14.84 -10.65
CA CYS A 474 -19.97 -14.32 -9.56
C CYS A 474 -21.12 -13.46 -10.11
N GLU A 475 -22.36 -13.74 -9.70
CA GLU A 475 -23.54 -12.91 -10.07
C GLU A 475 -23.36 -11.43 -9.70
N ASN A 476 -22.70 -11.19 -8.56
CA ASN A 476 -22.37 -9.86 -8.08
C ASN A 476 -21.56 -9.02 -9.08
N TRP A 477 -20.71 -9.66 -9.90
CA TRP A 477 -19.92 -8.98 -10.93
C TRP A 477 -20.83 -8.43 -12.04
N TRP A 478 -21.77 -9.25 -12.51
CA TRP A 478 -22.73 -8.88 -13.53
C TRP A 478 -23.72 -7.82 -13.04
N ASN A 479 -24.12 -7.92 -11.76
CA ASN A 479 -24.97 -6.92 -11.12
C ASN A 479 -24.24 -5.57 -11.01
N LEU A 480 -22.96 -5.58 -10.62
CA LEU A 480 -22.11 -4.39 -10.60
C LEU A 480 -21.99 -3.76 -12.00
N ALA A 481 -21.72 -4.56 -13.02
CA ALA A 481 -21.63 -4.11 -14.42
C ALA A 481 -22.93 -3.42 -14.86
N LYS A 482 -24.09 -4.04 -14.60
CA LYS A 482 -25.41 -3.48 -14.93
C LYS A 482 -25.72 -2.18 -14.18
N GLN A 483 -25.39 -2.14 -12.88
CA GLN A 483 -25.64 -0.99 -12.02
C GLN A 483 -24.74 0.20 -12.40
N PHE A 484 -23.48 -0.07 -12.74
CA PHE A 484 -22.59 0.97 -13.26
C PHE A 484 -23.06 1.45 -14.63
N ALA A 485 -23.42 0.52 -15.52
CA ALA A 485 -23.97 0.83 -16.82
C ALA A 485 -25.30 1.61 -16.73
N SER A 486 -26.13 1.44 -15.70
CA SER A 486 -27.39 2.21 -15.57
C SER A 486 -27.19 3.66 -15.10
N ARG A 487 -26.00 4.05 -14.62
CA ARG A 487 -25.70 5.40 -14.06
C ARG A 487 -26.69 5.83 -12.97
N SER A 488 -27.21 4.87 -12.22
CA SER A 488 -28.13 5.11 -11.10
C SER A 488 -27.39 5.12 -9.76
N PRO A 489 -27.96 5.75 -8.72
CA PRO A 489 -27.46 5.60 -7.35
C PRO A 489 -27.27 4.13 -6.95
N PRO A 490 -26.27 3.82 -6.13
CA PRO A 490 -25.33 4.75 -5.48
C PRO A 490 -24.07 5.07 -6.32
N LEU A 491 -23.78 4.31 -7.38
CA LEU A 491 -22.48 4.38 -8.07
C LEU A 491 -22.23 5.67 -8.85
N ASN A 492 -23.28 6.42 -9.18
CA ASN A 492 -23.16 7.71 -9.86
C ASN A 492 -22.57 8.83 -8.97
N PHE A 493 -22.52 8.62 -7.65
CA PHE A 493 -21.89 9.55 -6.71
C PHE A 493 -20.36 9.40 -6.61
N LEU A 494 -19.80 8.32 -7.16
CA LEU A 494 -18.36 8.11 -7.21
C LEU A 494 -17.69 9.20 -8.05
N SER A 495 -16.47 9.62 -7.67
CA SER A 495 -15.69 10.57 -8.44
C SER A 495 -15.25 10.02 -9.80
N SER A 496 -14.87 10.91 -10.71
CA SER A 496 -14.41 10.56 -12.05
C SER A 496 -13.26 9.51 -12.05
N PRO A 497 -12.18 9.67 -11.24
CA PRO A 497 -11.09 8.71 -11.21
C PRO A 497 -11.53 7.30 -10.77
N VAL A 498 -12.46 7.22 -9.83
CA VAL A 498 -13.02 5.94 -9.35
C VAL A 498 -13.88 5.31 -10.43
N GLN A 499 -14.73 6.08 -11.13
CA GLN A 499 -15.54 5.57 -12.24
C GLN A 499 -14.66 5.11 -13.42
N ARG A 500 -13.60 5.85 -13.73
CA ARG A 500 -12.59 5.48 -14.74
C ARG A 500 -11.96 4.13 -14.42
N THR A 501 -11.49 3.96 -13.18
CA THR A 501 -10.87 2.72 -12.72
C THR A 501 -11.86 1.55 -12.65
N LEU A 502 -13.12 1.82 -12.31
CA LEU A 502 -14.19 0.82 -12.32
C LEU A 502 -14.44 0.33 -13.75
N MET A 503 -14.52 1.26 -14.71
CA MET A 503 -14.64 0.91 -16.13
C MET A 503 -13.45 0.07 -16.61
N LYS A 504 -12.23 0.45 -16.22
CA LYS A 504 -11.02 -0.34 -16.49
C LYS A 504 -11.15 -1.77 -15.99
N ALA A 505 -11.58 -1.96 -14.73
CA ALA A 505 -11.77 -3.29 -14.16
C ALA A 505 -12.82 -4.10 -14.94
N LEU A 506 -13.96 -3.50 -15.30
CA LEU A 506 -15.01 -4.16 -16.08
C LEU A 506 -14.53 -4.60 -17.47
N VAL A 507 -13.70 -3.78 -18.12
CA VAL A 507 -13.11 -4.10 -19.43
C VAL A 507 -12.09 -5.21 -19.30
N LEU A 508 -11.21 -5.18 -18.30
CA LEU A 508 -10.25 -6.25 -18.02
C LEU A 508 -10.95 -7.60 -17.79
N GLY A 509 -12.02 -7.62 -16.99
CA GLY A 509 -12.85 -8.81 -16.78
C GLY A 509 -13.46 -9.36 -18.08
N GLY A 510 -13.75 -8.49 -19.07
CA GLY A 510 -14.27 -8.88 -20.39
C GLY A 510 -13.32 -9.73 -21.24
N PHE A 511 -12.05 -9.83 -20.84
CA PHE A 511 -11.02 -10.65 -21.50
C PHE A 511 -10.66 -11.93 -20.73
N ALA A 512 -11.36 -12.22 -19.64
CA ALA A 512 -11.32 -13.53 -19.00
C ALA A 512 -11.85 -14.65 -19.92
N HIS A 513 -11.62 -15.91 -19.52
CA HIS A 513 -12.05 -17.08 -20.27
C HIS A 513 -13.57 -17.22 -20.24
N MET A 514 -14.21 -16.90 -21.37
CA MET A 514 -15.65 -17.03 -21.60
C MET A 514 -15.89 -17.76 -22.92
N ASP A 515 -16.99 -18.51 -22.99
CA ASP A 515 -17.51 -18.99 -24.26
C ASP A 515 -18.02 -17.81 -25.13
N THR A 516 -18.29 -18.07 -26.40
CA THR A 516 -18.64 -17.01 -27.36
C THR A 516 -19.97 -16.33 -27.04
N GLU A 517 -20.95 -17.06 -26.51
CA GLU A 517 -22.28 -16.53 -26.17
C GLU A 517 -22.17 -15.61 -24.94
N THR A 518 -21.53 -16.09 -23.87
CA THR A 518 -21.28 -15.30 -22.67
C THR A 518 -20.44 -14.06 -22.97
N LYS A 519 -19.42 -14.16 -23.83
CA LYS A 519 -18.61 -13.01 -24.23
C LYS A 519 -19.41 -11.96 -25.00
N GLN A 520 -20.30 -12.37 -25.91
CA GLN A 520 -21.19 -11.44 -26.61
C GLN A 520 -22.16 -10.77 -25.64
N GLN A 521 -22.75 -11.54 -24.73
CA GLN A 521 -23.61 -11.00 -23.68
C GLN A 521 -22.86 -9.99 -22.81
N TYR A 522 -21.62 -10.30 -22.41
CA TYR A 522 -20.79 -9.43 -21.59
C TYR A 522 -20.57 -8.06 -22.23
N TRP A 523 -20.14 -8.02 -23.50
CA TRP A 523 -19.93 -6.77 -24.22
C TRP A 523 -21.24 -6.00 -24.45
N THR A 524 -22.36 -6.72 -24.61
CA THR A 524 -23.71 -6.15 -24.71
C THR A 524 -24.16 -5.49 -23.40
N GLU A 525 -23.69 -5.98 -22.26
CA GLU A 525 -24.04 -5.44 -20.93
C GLU A 525 -23.08 -4.32 -20.49
N VAL A 526 -21.80 -4.34 -20.92
CA VAL A 526 -20.78 -3.38 -20.48
C VAL A 526 -20.57 -2.23 -21.48
N LEU A 527 -20.22 -2.53 -22.73
CA LEU A 527 -19.82 -1.50 -23.72
C LEU A 527 -20.99 -0.96 -24.56
N GLN A 528 -21.95 -1.82 -24.90
CA GLN A 528 -23.07 -1.41 -25.73
C GLN A 528 -23.95 -0.32 -25.10
N PRO A 529 -24.25 -0.31 -23.77
CA PRO A 529 -25.02 0.77 -23.17
C PRO A 529 -24.30 2.12 -23.22
N LEU A 530 -22.97 2.12 -23.13
CA LEU A 530 -22.15 3.32 -23.30
C LEU A 530 -22.30 3.89 -24.71
N GLN A 531 -22.11 3.05 -25.73
CA GLN A 531 -22.23 3.46 -27.13
C GLN A 531 -23.65 3.93 -27.47
N GLN A 532 -24.68 3.20 -27.04
CA GLN A 532 -26.07 3.56 -27.32
C GLN A 532 -26.46 4.90 -26.71
N ARG A 533 -26.06 5.17 -25.47
CA ARG A 533 -26.40 6.44 -24.81
C ARG A 533 -25.65 7.61 -25.44
N PHE A 534 -24.34 7.46 -25.66
CA PHE A 534 -23.53 8.47 -26.33
C PHE A 534 -24.10 8.84 -27.69
N LEU A 535 -24.37 7.84 -28.55
CA LEU A 535 -24.96 8.08 -29.86
C LEU A 535 -26.37 8.66 -29.78
N ARG A 536 -27.19 8.25 -28.79
CA ARG A 536 -28.52 8.84 -28.58
C ARG A 536 -28.45 10.31 -28.18
N VAL A 537 -27.42 10.73 -27.46
CA VAL A 537 -27.23 12.13 -27.05
C VAL A 537 -26.75 12.99 -28.22
N ILE A 538 -25.69 12.58 -28.91
CA ILE A 538 -25.10 13.41 -29.97
C ILE A 538 -25.96 13.49 -31.23
N ASN A 539 -26.86 12.52 -31.45
CA ASN A 539 -27.77 12.48 -32.60
C ASN A 539 -29.14 13.11 -32.31
N GLN A 540 -29.35 13.77 -31.16
CA GLN A 540 -30.57 14.55 -30.94
C GLN A 540 -30.59 15.75 -31.88
N GLU A 541 -31.71 15.99 -32.56
CA GLU A 541 -31.83 17.08 -33.56
C GLU A 541 -31.49 18.46 -32.97
N ASN A 542 -31.69 18.63 -31.67
CA ASN A 542 -31.44 19.85 -30.90
C ASN A 542 -30.16 19.78 -30.03
N PHE A 543 -29.24 18.86 -30.31
CA PHE A 543 -28.03 18.64 -29.50
C PHE A 543 -27.21 19.93 -29.30
N GLN A 544 -27.00 20.74 -30.33
CA GLN A 544 -26.24 22.00 -30.20
C GLN A 544 -26.90 23.01 -29.23
N GLN A 545 -28.22 22.97 -29.08
CA GLN A 545 -28.94 23.83 -28.13
C GLN A 545 -28.97 23.22 -26.72
N MET A 546 -29.01 21.88 -26.63
CA MET A 546 -29.07 21.14 -25.37
C MET A 546 -27.70 20.84 -24.77
N CYS A 547 -26.61 20.91 -25.52
CA CYS A 547 -25.26 20.53 -25.07
C CYS A 547 -24.80 21.27 -23.81
N GLN A 548 -25.35 22.46 -23.55
CA GLN A 548 -25.03 23.25 -22.38
C GLN A 548 -25.87 22.90 -21.13
N GLN A 549 -26.90 22.07 -21.27
CA GLN A 549 -27.69 21.55 -20.14
C GLN A 549 -26.84 20.60 -19.31
N GLU A 550 -26.98 20.67 -18.00
CA GLU A 550 -26.14 19.93 -17.06
C GLU A 550 -26.28 18.42 -17.25
N GLU A 551 -27.50 17.95 -17.51
CA GLU A 551 -27.78 16.52 -17.74
C GLU A 551 -27.04 15.99 -18.96
N VAL A 552 -26.92 16.80 -20.02
CA VAL A 552 -26.20 16.43 -21.25
C VAL A 552 -24.69 16.49 -21.02
N LYS A 553 -24.19 17.54 -20.35
CA LYS A 553 -22.78 17.65 -19.99
C LYS A 553 -22.32 16.47 -19.14
N GLN A 554 -23.06 16.16 -18.08
CA GLN A 554 -22.74 15.05 -17.19
C GLN A 554 -22.72 13.71 -17.93
N GLU A 555 -23.66 13.49 -18.86
CA GLU A 555 -23.72 12.28 -19.68
C GLU A 555 -22.52 12.16 -20.65
N ILE A 556 -22.06 13.29 -21.22
CA ILE A 556 -20.85 13.35 -22.05
C ILE A 556 -19.59 13.15 -21.20
N THR A 557 -19.42 13.88 -20.09
CA THR A 557 -18.29 13.74 -19.17
C THR A 557 -18.13 12.30 -18.68
N ALA A 558 -19.21 11.70 -18.17
CA ALA A 558 -19.18 10.30 -17.73
C ALA A 558 -18.90 9.31 -18.88
N THR A 559 -19.20 9.69 -20.14
CA THR A 559 -18.82 8.88 -21.30
C THR A 559 -17.33 8.99 -21.58
N LEU A 560 -16.79 10.21 -21.61
CA LEU A 560 -15.36 10.44 -21.84
C LEU A 560 -14.50 9.77 -20.76
N GLU A 561 -14.90 9.83 -19.49
CA GLU A 561 -14.21 9.11 -18.41
C GLU A 561 -14.22 7.59 -18.59
N ALA A 562 -15.34 7.05 -19.05
CA ALA A 562 -15.41 5.63 -19.38
C ALA A 562 -14.49 5.28 -20.56
N LEU A 563 -14.31 6.18 -21.55
CA LEU A 563 -13.37 5.97 -22.65
C LEU A 563 -11.91 5.95 -22.16
N CYS A 564 -11.54 6.85 -21.24
CA CYS A 564 -10.23 6.81 -20.58
C CYS A 564 -10.04 5.47 -19.84
N GLY A 565 -11.05 5.01 -19.10
CA GLY A 565 -10.98 3.72 -18.41
C GLY A 565 -10.83 2.51 -19.35
N ILE A 566 -11.49 2.54 -20.52
CA ILE A 566 -11.31 1.52 -21.57
C ILE A 566 -9.88 1.58 -22.14
N ALA A 567 -9.34 2.78 -22.38
CA ALA A 567 -7.96 2.94 -22.85
C ALA A 567 -6.94 2.42 -21.81
N GLU A 568 -7.13 2.71 -20.53
CA GLU A 568 -6.29 2.19 -19.44
C GLU A 568 -6.33 0.66 -19.29
N ALA A 569 -7.40 -0.01 -19.72
CA ALA A 569 -7.53 -1.46 -19.70
C ALA A 569 -6.80 -2.17 -20.85
N THR A 570 -6.04 -1.43 -21.67
CA THR A 570 -5.32 -2.01 -22.81
C THR A 570 -4.25 -2.99 -22.35
N GLN A 571 -4.28 -4.17 -22.94
CA GLN A 571 -3.28 -5.23 -22.87
C GLN A 571 -2.93 -5.69 -24.29
N ILE A 572 -1.80 -6.39 -24.43
CA ILE A 572 -1.26 -6.86 -25.72
C ILE A 572 -2.30 -7.67 -26.52
N ASP A 573 -3.10 -8.48 -25.83
CA ASP A 573 -4.09 -9.39 -26.42
C ASP A 573 -5.43 -8.72 -26.76
N ASN A 574 -5.71 -7.54 -26.20
CA ASN A 574 -7.01 -6.87 -26.34
C ASN A 574 -6.97 -5.59 -27.17
N VAL A 575 -5.79 -5.02 -27.42
CA VAL A 575 -5.62 -3.70 -28.06
C VAL A 575 -6.33 -3.58 -29.40
N ALA A 576 -6.33 -4.64 -30.22
CA ALA A 576 -6.96 -4.57 -31.53
C ALA A 576 -8.48 -4.39 -31.45
N ILE A 577 -9.11 -4.97 -30.43
CA ILE A 577 -10.55 -4.90 -30.19
C ILE A 577 -10.90 -3.56 -29.57
N LEU A 578 -10.18 -3.15 -28.52
CA LEU A 578 -10.43 -1.89 -27.82
C LEU A 578 -10.16 -0.68 -28.70
N PHE A 579 -9.08 -0.68 -29.48
CA PHE A 579 -8.78 0.41 -30.42
C PHE A 579 -9.90 0.60 -31.45
N ASN A 580 -10.41 -0.48 -32.02
CA ASN A 580 -11.50 -0.39 -33.00
C ASN A 580 -12.76 0.21 -32.37
N PHE A 581 -13.07 -0.17 -31.12
CA PHE A 581 -14.20 0.41 -30.38
C PHE A 581 -13.98 1.91 -30.13
N LEU A 582 -12.80 2.30 -29.65
CA LEU A 582 -12.47 3.68 -29.28
C LEU A 582 -12.36 4.61 -30.49
N MET A 583 -11.93 4.12 -31.64
CA MET A 583 -11.74 4.93 -32.86
C MET A 583 -13.04 5.60 -33.34
N ASP A 584 -14.18 4.91 -33.20
CA ASP A 584 -15.50 5.48 -33.50
C ASP A 584 -15.83 6.65 -32.56
N PHE A 585 -15.47 6.54 -31.27
CA PHE A 585 -15.66 7.63 -30.31
C PHE A 585 -14.72 8.80 -30.58
N LEU A 586 -13.43 8.55 -30.85
CA LEU A 586 -12.45 9.59 -31.18
C LEU A 586 -12.93 10.43 -32.37
N THR A 587 -13.46 9.77 -33.40
CA THR A 587 -14.02 10.46 -34.59
C THR A 587 -15.19 11.36 -34.23
N ASN A 588 -16.10 10.90 -33.35
CA ASN A 588 -17.20 11.73 -32.86
C ASN A 588 -16.71 12.87 -31.94
N CYS A 589 -15.66 12.64 -31.13
CA CYS A 589 -15.08 13.62 -30.23
C CYS A 589 -14.56 14.87 -30.96
N ILE A 590 -14.10 14.73 -32.20
CA ILE A 590 -13.73 15.87 -33.06
C ILE A 590 -14.93 16.81 -33.26
N GLY A 591 -16.13 16.27 -33.48
CA GLY A 591 -17.36 17.05 -33.58
C GLY A 591 -17.76 17.68 -32.25
N LEU A 592 -17.62 16.93 -31.14
CA LEU A 592 -17.86 17.44 -29.79
C LEU A 592 -16.95 18.62 -29.43
N MET A 593 -15.68 18.59 -29.86
CA MET A 593 -14.71 19.68 -29.67
C MET A 593 -15.18 21.01 -30.28
N GLU A 594 -15.87 20.96 -31.43
CA GLU A 594 -16.46 22.16 -32.06
C GLU A 594 -17.69 22.67 -31.30
N VAL A 595 -18.50 21.75 -30.76
CA VAL A 595 -19.72 22.07 -29.98
C VAL A 595 -19.37 22.66 -28.62
N TYR A 596 -18.40 22.08 -27.93
CA TYR A 596 -17.98 22.43 -26.56
C TYR A 596 -16.83 23.45 -26.50
N LYS A 597 -16.52 24.16 -27.58
CA LYS A 597 -15.42 25.16 -27.65
C LYS A 597 -15.40 26.22 -26.53
N ASN A 598 -16.50 26.42 -25.81
CA ASN A 598 -16.62 27.37 -24.70
C ASN A 598 -16.79 26.68 -23.33
N THR A 599 -16.52 25.38 -23.26
CA THR A 599 -16.64 24.56 -22.06
C THR A 599 -15.27 23.92 -21.81
N PRO A 600 -14.38 24.61 -21.07
CA PRO A 600 -12.97 24.22 -20.92
C PRO A 600 -12.80 22.80 -20.41
N GLU A 601 -13.54 22.43 -19.36
CA GLU A 601 -13.50 21.11 -18.72
C GLU A 601 -13.77 19.96 -19.72
N THR A 602 -14.78 20.13 -20.59
CA THR A 602 -15.12 19.12 -21.61
C THR A 602 -14.09 19.08 -22.73
N VAL A 603 -13.55 20.24 -23.13
CA VAL A 603 -12.46 20.32 -24.12
C VAL A 603 -11.22 19.61 -23.62
N ASN A 604 -10.83 19.87 -22.37
CA ASN A 604 -9.69 19.27 -21.70
C ASN A 604 -9.83 17.75 -21.63
N LEU A 605 -10.97 17.24 -21.16
CA LEU A 605 -11.25 15.82 -21.06
C LEU A 605 -11.31 15.11 -22.43
N ILE A 606 -11.78 15.80 -23.50
CA ILE A 606 -11.68 15.26 -24.86
C ILE A 606 -10.20 15.06 -25.25
N ILE A 607 -9.33 16.03 -24.97
CA ILE A 607 -7.89 15.90 -25.26
C ILE A 607 -7.30 14.75 -24.43
N GLU A 608 -7.68 14.63 -23.16
CA GLU A 608 -7.23 13.56 -22.28
C GLU A 608 -7.58 12.16 -22.81
N VAL A 609 -8.79 11.95 -23.35
CA VAL A 609 -9.14 10.68 -24.01
C VAL A 609 -8.17 10.35 -25.16
N PHE A 610 -7.79 11.35 -25.96
CA PHE A 610 -6.81 11.12 -27.04
C PHE A 610 -5.41 10.81 -26.48
N VAL A 611 -5.00 11.49 -25.39
CA VAL A 611 -3.74 11.22 -24.68
C VAL A 611 -3.73 9.78 -24.20
N GLU A 612 -4.76 9.32 -23.49
CA GLU A 612 -4.84 7.96 -22.95
C GLU A 612 -4.80 6.90 -24.05
N VAL A 613 -5.55 7.08 -25.14
CA VAL A 613 -5.51 6.13 -26.27
C VAL A 613 -4.12 6.09 -26.91
N ALA A 614 -3.51 7.26 -27.16
CA ALA A 614 -2.16 7.30 -27.73
C ALA A 614 -1.15 6.66 -26.79
N HIS A 615 -1.13 7.05 -25.52
CA HIS A 615 -0.20 6.56 -24.51
C HIS A 615 -0.29 5.04 -24.31
N LYS A 616 -1.50 4.49 -24.17
CA LYS A 616 -1.69 3.08 -23.81
C LYS A 616 -1.69 2.13 -25.02
N GLN A 617 -2.03 2.59 -26.22
CA GLN A 617 -2.27 1.70 -27.37
C GLN A 617 -1.23 1.80 -28.48
N ILE A 618 -0.65 2.98 -28.74
CA ILE A 618 0.10 3.24 -29.98
C ILE A 618 1.27 2.29 -30.23
N CYS A 619 1.95 1.87 -29.16
CA CYS A 619 3.10 0.97 -29.23
C CYS A 619 2.71 -0.45 -29.70
N TYR A 620 1.44 -0.85 -29.58
CA TYR A 620 0.95 -2.15 -30.05
C TYR A 620 0.21 -2.08 -31.40
N LEU A 621 -0.06 -0.88 -31.93
CA LEU A 621 -0.82 -0.71 -33.17
C LEU A 621 0.07 -0.96 -34.39
N GLY A 622 -0.41 -1.75 -35.35
CA GLY A 622 0.20 -1.81 -36.68
C GLY A 622 0.05 -0.49 -37.45
N GLU A 623 0.83 -0.32 -38.52
CA GLU A 623 0.95 0.93 -39.29
C GLU A 623 -0.39 1.56 -39.66
N SER A 624 -1.32 0.79 -40.24
CA SER A 624 -2.62 1.33 -40.67
C SER A 624 -3.45 1.88 -39.51
N LYS A 625 -3.43 1.23 -38.34
CA LYS A 625 -4.19 1.69 -37.17
C LYS A 625 -3.53 2.91 -36.54
N ALA A 626 -2.21 2.92 -36.47
CA ALA A 626 -1.44 4.09 -36.03
C ALA A 626 -1.69 5.31 -36.93
N MET A 627 -1.74 5.13 -38.26
CA MET A 627 -2.08 6.20 -39.20
C MET A 627 -3.47 6.78 -38.96
N ASN A 628 -4.49 5.95 -38.72
CA ASN A 628 -5.83 6.43 -38.38
C ASN A 628 -5.81 7.28 -37.09
N LEU A 629 -5.04 6.85 -36.09
CA LEU A 629 -4.87 7.61 -34.85
C LEU A 629 -4.17 8.95 -35.10
N TYR A 630 -3.10 8.96 -35.90
CA TYR A 630 -2.40 10.20 -36.28
C TYR A 630 -3.32 11.18 -36.99
N GLU A 631 -4.13 10.72 -37.94
CA GLU A 631 -5.09 11.56 -38.67
C GLU A 631 -6.17 12.14 -37.74
N ALA A 632 -6.69 11.34 -36.81
CA ALA A 632 -7.65 11.81 -35.82
C ALA A 632 -7.05 12.85 -34.87
N CYS A 633 -5.84 12.61 -34.35
CA CYS A 633 -5.12 13.56 -33.51
C CYS A 633 -4.85 14.88 -34.25
N LEU A 634 -4.38 14.81 -35.50
CA LEU A 634 -4.14 15.99 -36.32
C LEU A 634 -5.42 16.80 -36.51
N THR A 635 -6.54 16.13 -36.80
CA THR A 635 -7.84 16.78 -37.01
C THR A 635 -8.34 17.43 -35.72
N LEU A 636 -8.19 16.76 -34.57
CA LEU A 636 -8.52 17.33 -33.25
C LEU A 636 -7.73 18.62 -32.98
N LEU A 637 -6.41 18.60 -33.20
CA LEU A 637 -5.54 19.75 -33.00
C LEU A 637 -5.86 20.90 -33.95
N GLN A 638 -6.23 20.61 -35.20
CA GLN A 638 -6.70 21.62 -36.14
C GLN A 638 -7.99 22.31 -35.66
N VAL A 639 -8.94 21.54 -35.11
CA VAL A 639 -10.18 22.08 -34.54
C VAL A 639 -9.89 22.92 -33.29
N TYR A 640 -9.07 22.42 -32.37
CA TYR A 640 -8.67 23.17 -31.18
C TYR A 640 -7.98 24.49 -31.54
N SER A 641 -7.00 24.43 -32.45
CA SER A 641 -6.26 25.60 -32.91
C SER A 641 -7.18 26.62 -33.56
N LYS A 642 -8.07 26.19 -34.47
CA LYS A 642 -9.06 27.06 -35.13
C LYS A 642 -9.96 27.78 -34.11
N ASN A 643 -10.38 27.08 -33.05
CA ASN A 643 -11.32 27.63 -32.06
C ASN A 643 -10.67 28.57 -31.04
N ASN A 644 -9.36 28.44 -30.81
CA ASN A 644 -8.62 29.24 -29.83
C ASN A 644 -7.68 30.28 -30.46
N LEU A 645 -7.40 30.20 -31.77
CA LEU A 645 -6.57 31.18 -32.47
C LEU A 645 -7.19 32.59 -32.41
N GLY A 646 -6.43 33.55 -31.88
CA GLY A 646 -6.86 34.94 -31.77
C GLY A 646 -7.94 35.18 -30.70
N ARG A 647 -8.29 34.16 -29.91
CA ARG A 647 -9.22 34.29 -28.79
C ARG A 647 -8.52 34.95 -27.61
N GLN A 648 -9.09 36.03 -27.10
CA GLN A 648 -8.64 36.70 -25.87
C GLN A 648 -9.72 36.53 -24.81
N ARG A 649 -9.35 36.01 -23.64
CA ARG A 649 -10.24 35.81 -22.49
C ARG A 649 -9.81 36.74 -21.36
N ILE A 650 -10.80 37.23 -20.60
CA ILE A 650 -10.60 38.19 -19.50
C ILE A 650 -10.67 37.47 -18.15
N ASP A 651 -11.20 36.24 -18.12
CA ASP A 651 -11.40 35.45 -16.91
C ASP A 651 -10.05 35.12 -16.25
N VAL A 652 -10.00 35.22 -14.92
CA VAL A 652 -8.77 34.99 -14.14
C VAL A 652 -8.25 33.55 -14.22
N THR A 653 -9.12 32.58 -14.54
CA THR A 653 -8.77 31.16 -14.72
C THR A 653 -8.42 30.80 -16.17
N ALA A 654 -8.53 31.74 -17.12
CA ALA A 654 -8.35 31.41 -18.53
C ALA A 654 -6.93 30.99 -18.89
N GLU A 655 -5.92 31.54 -18.19
CA GLU A 655 -4.53 31.13 -18.35
C GLU A 655 -4.30 29.71 -17.84
N GLU A 656 -4.86 29.37 -16.67
CA GLU A 656 -4.77 28.02 -16.09
C GLU A 656 -5.47 26.98 -16.97
N GLU A 657 -6.69 27.26 -17.42
CA GLU A 657 -7.44 26.38 -18.33
C GLU A 657 -6.67 26.13 -19.63
N GLN A 658 -6.09 27.18 -20.23
CA GLN A 658 -5.28 27.05 -21.44
C GLN A 658 -3.96 26.31 -21.18
N TYR A 659 -3.36 26.48 -20.01
CA TYR A 659 -2.17 25.75 -19.59
C TYR A 659 -2.45 24.24 -19.53
N GLN A 660 -3.53 23.82 -18.87
CA GLN A 660 -3.91 22.40 -18.77
C GLN A 660 -4.17 21.77 -20.15
N ASP A 661 -4.85 22.48 -21.05
CA ASP A 661 -5.05 22.01 -22.43
C ASP A 661 -3.71 21.82 -23.17
N LEU A 662 -2.81 22.80 -23.07
CA LEU A 662 -1.51 22.74 -23.75
C LEU A 662 -0.61 21.65 -23.16
N LEU A 663 -0.69 21.41 -21.85
CA LEU A 663 0.02 20.32 -21.18
C LEU A 663 -0.37 18.96 -21.79
N LEU A 664 -1.68 18.69 -21.87
CA LEU A 664 -2.19 17.46 -22.49
C LEU A 664 -1.87 17.37 -23.99
N ILE A 665 -1.89 18.48 -24.72
CA ILE A 665 -1.48 18.49 -26.15
C ILE A 665 0.01 18.13 -26.29
N MET A 666 0.87 18.67 -25.44
CA MET A 666 2.30 18.35 -25.45
C MET A 666 2.55 16.89 -25.10
N GLU A 667 1.81 16.36 -24.13
CA GLU A 667 1.86 14.93 -23.79
C GLU A 667 1.37 14.05 -24.94
N LEU A 668 0.26 14.42 -25.60
CA LEU A 668 -0.25 13.73 -26.78
C LEU A 668 0.81 13.64 -27.87
N LEU A 669 1.43 14.78 -28.23
CA LEU A 669 2.48 14.82 -29.24
C LEU A 669 3.70 13.96 -28.84
N THR A 670 4.06 13.95 -27.56
CA THR A 670 5.12 13.10 -27.03
C THR A 670 4.79 11.61 -27.19
N ASN A 671 3.56 11.21 -26.84
CA ASN A 671 3.09 9.83 -27.02
C ASN A 671 3.01 9.43 -28.51
N LEU A 672 2.65 10.34 -29.42
CA LEU A 672 2.63 10.07 -30.86
C LEU A 672 4.03 9.80 -31.44
N LEU A 673 5.07 10.44 -30.88
CA LEU A 673 6.47 10.19 -31.23
C LEU A 673 7.00 8.89 -30.63
N SER A 674 6.40 8.37 -29.54
CA SER A 674 6.90 7.18 -28.84
C SER A 674 7.01 5.95 -29.74
N LYS A 675 6.15 5.83 -30.77
CA LYS A 675 6.16 4.70 -31.72
C LYS A 675 7.48 4.59 -32.50
N GLU A 676 8.18 5.68 -32.74
CA GLU A 676 9.50 5.64 -33.40
C GLU A 676 10.57 4.98 -32.51
N PHE A 677 10.37 4.99 -31.19
CA PHE A 677 11.31 4.46 -30.20
C PHE A 677 10.88 3.10 -29.62
N ILE A 678 9.57 2.86 -29.50
CA ILE A 678 8.97 1.68 -28.87
C ILE A 678 7.84 1.14 -29.77
N ASP A 679 8.15 0.12 -30.58
CA ASP A 679 7.17 -0.55 -31.45
C ASP A 679 7.10 -2.06 -31.16
N PHE A 680 5.97 -2.51 -30.64
CA PHE A 680 5.67 -3.91 -30.33
C PHE A 680 4.73 -4.57 -31.35
N SER A 681 4.37 -3.88 -32.43
CA SER A 681 3.43 -4.38 -33.44
C SER A 681 3.94 -5.59 -34.23
N ASP A 682 5.25 -5.86 -34.17
CA ASP A 682 5.96 -6.88 -34.97
C ASP A 682 6.29 -8.21 -34.25
N THR A 683 5.70 -8.48 -33.07
CA THR A 683 5.96 -9.72 -32.29
C THR A 683 5.50 -11.04 -32.96
N GLY A 684 5.13 -11.02 -34.24
CA GLY A 684 4.79 -12.19 -35.06
C GLY A 684 5.93 -12.80 -35.90
N LYS A 685 7.18 -12.30 -35.83
CA LYS A 685 8.32 -12.87 -36.59
C LYS A 685 9.61 -13.01 -35.79
N MET A 686 9.60 -13.75 -34.67
CA MET A 686 10.81 -14.46 -34.28
C MET A 686 10.88 -15.78 -35.07
N GLN A 687 11.51 -15.74 -36.24
CA GLN A 687 12.04 -16.95 -36.85
C GLN A 687 13.21 -17.41 -35.99
N CYS A 688 13.09 -18.59 -35.37
CA CYS A 688 14.23 -19.36 -34.93
C CYS A 688 15.19 -19.53 -36.12
N ASN A 689 16.42 -19.02 -35.95
CA ASN A 689 17.59 -19.51 -36.68
C ASN A 689 18.59 -20.03 -35.66
#